data_AF-A0A958N706-F1
#
_entry.id   AF-A0A958N706-F1
#
_cell.length_a   1.000
_cell.length_b   1.000
_cell.length_c   1.000
_cell.angle_alpha   90.00
_cell.angle_beta   90.00
_cell.angle_gamma   90.00
#
_symmetry.space_group_name_H-M   'P 1'
#
loop_
_entity.id
_entity.type
_entity.pdbx_description
1 polymer ?
#
loop_
_entity_poly.entity_id
_entity_poly.type
_entity_poly.pdbx_seq_one_letter_code
_entity_poly.pdbx_strand_id
1 'polypeptide(L)'
;YSEGYEDGKQKGWDQGLARAQKDAETNGKRDGTSEGKSDGLRVAYQEGYQNGKSTANDSASLQRGKTDGLAKGLERAKQEAEPYEARAYQDKENEYLRAPLKDVQTVSPLAKNFNGLQQTRPRSGAGKYYNPRPPSYPHPIIRDYYLEGYDFQYREAYNQTYQDEYDRSYRSAYDISYNEAYDRAVRRDYPNDRTRGYNAGFSEFERQAYDQFYPQEYRRQKDYYYQAAFDQFKNDAAEKQRGFKDGNQEASYKKGYDEGFAKGYQDNRQKEIDAAVARGEKRANDKYTKSAVLDFVGIELVDENGDGIFNPGENVVVKLVVKNYGLVGQSGLSSLSNLVVEGKSTSAQLSLPAITDQSKTTVSVAGKLVSDRSLKDGALGKVEFRVRLGSQELFAANAPVRFNYPMEMRVTSDIRFIAPGSSTKTAVAVKNRTNISKDVRVLVSSSSALLSSSVKDQVITVGAGREVQLPLELKAAQDAFFDGATLKVSTLDGLLPATEELSSEVVLGTPHKPTSSSEGLIIGGDLSERGSRHLGQSAKLDTFDLRIDGSTVSANILKNYSGKVIHVVGSDSIRLLSSSSISALSAFAETGGLVVVWNVSQDLPNSLLSWLGVQRSQATSLSDLKGDDLFRGFESLGLNARAEVLTLERPAVASLLMGQFVIGGVTAFNPLGDVVGRVVSLGFDTDVLPKVAMDDLISRAKSAALKFSDRLKLAEKDDAAIPGIIVDFKAELIGDDINTSVKWYVDKRKDSKLYKGIQTLLKAKDRRKAFGAFFPEVFQAASAMVDKTDREAALKIIDDTKSGVFGVDWDDVYCDYYKDSDTHGYCK
;
A
#
# COMPACT_ATOMS: atom_id res chain seq x y z
N TYR A 1 -80.74 -42.46 36.55
CA TYR A 1 -79.46 -42.52 35.82
C TYR A 1 -78.85 -43.91 35.91
N SER A 2 -78.33 -44.33 37.07
CA SER A 2 -77.73 -45.67 37.27
C SER A 2 -78.59 -46.84 36.77
N GLU A 3 -79.90 -46.79 37.04
CA GLU A 3 -80.84 -47.84 36.63
C GLU A 3 -81.07 -47.93 35.12
N GLY A 4 -81.12 -46.78 34.43
CA GLY A 4 -81.16 -46.75 32.97
C GLY A 4 -79.80 -47.15 32.38
N TYR A 5 -78.71 -46.76 33.02
CA TYR A 5 -77.34 -47.02 32.59
C TYR A 5 -77.01 -48.51 32.50
N GLU A 6 -77.45 -49.33 33.46
CA GLU A 6 -77.26 -50.79 33.40
C GLU A 6 -78.12 -51.47 32.32
N ASP A 7 -79.36 -51.01 32.05
CA ASP A 7 -80.17 -51.55 30.93
C ASP A 7 -79.62 -51.10 29.56
N GLY A 8 -79.08 -49.88 29.49
CA GLY A 8 -78.40 -49.36 28.31
C GLY A 8 -77.12 -50.13 28.00
N LYS A 9 -76.33 -50.48 29.03
CA LYS A 9 -75.04 -51.17 28.91
C LYS A 9 -75.12 -52.50 28.16
N GLN A 10 -76.04 -53.39 28.53
CA GLN A 10 -76.16 -54.70 27.87
C GLN A 10 -76.61 -54.57 26.41
N LYS A 11 -77.65 -53.76 26.16
CA LYS A 11 -78.17 -53.54 24.80
C LYS A 11 -77.17 -52.79 23.91
N GLY A 12 -76.46 -51.83 24.48
CA GLY A 12 -75.38 -51.10 23.82
C GLY A 12 -74.28 -52.05 23.40
N TRP A 13 -73.80 -52.88 24.32
CA TRP A 13 -72.78 -53.89 24.05
C TRP A 13 -73.17 -54.86 22.92
N ASP A 14 -74.38 -55.45 22.99
CA ASP A 14 -74.85 -56.41 21.99
C ASP A 14 -75.01 -55.77 20.60
N GLN A 15 -75.53 -54.54 20.55
CA GLN A 15 -75.67 -53.79 19.29
C GLN A 15 -74.31 -53.33 18.74
N GLY A 16 -73.40 -52.89 19.61
CA GLY A 16 -72.03 -52.49 19.24
C GLY A 16 -71.24 -53.66 18.66
N LEU A 17 -71.37 -54.85 19.24
CA LEU A 17 -70.80 -56.09 18.72
C LEU A 17 -71.39 -56.47 17.35
N ALA A 18 -72.72 -56.49 17.22
CA ALA A 18 -73.39 -56.85 15.97
C ALA A 18 -73.05 -55.87 14.83
N ARG A 19 -72.99 -54.57 15.15
CA ARG A 19 -72.57 -53.53 14.21
C ARG A 19 -71.10 -53.67 13.85
N ALA A 20 -70.22 -53.90 14.82
CA ALA A 20 -68.79 -54.12 14.56
C ALA A 20 -68.56 -55.29 13.62
N GLN A 21 -69.24 -56.42 13.82
CA GLN A 21 -69.12 -57.59 12.93
C GLN A 21 -69.58 -57.26 11.50
N LYS A 22 -70.73 -56.61 11.35
CA LYS A 22 -71.29 -56.24 10.04
C LYS A 22 -70.43 -55.22 9.28
N ASP A 23 -70.00 -54.17 9.98
CA ASP A 23 -69.17 -53.11 9.39
C ASP A 23 -67.75 -53.65 9.10
N ALA A 24 -67.20 -54.52 9.95
CA ALA A 24 -65.92 -55.18 9.74
C ALA A 24 -65.95 -56.12 8.53
N GLU A 25 -67.02 -56.90 8.35
CA GLU A 25 -67.21 -57.73 7.17
C GLU A 25 -67.30 -56.88 5.90
N THR A 26 -68.13 -55.83 5.92
CA THR A 26 -68.33 -54.97 4.75
C THR A 26 -67.05 -54.23 4.36
N ASN A 27 -66.39 -53.58 5.32
CA ASN A 27 -65.18 -52.81 5.07
C ASN A 27 -63.97 -53.72 4.82
N GLY A 28 -63.81 -54.79 5.62
CA GLY A 28 -62.73 -55.77 5.43
C GLY A 28 -62.81 -56.45 4.07
N LYS A 29 -64.01 -56.83 3.62
CA LYS A 29 -64.22 -57.33 2.26
C LYS A 29 -63.85 -56.32 1.19
N ARG A 30 -64.34 -55.09 1.28
CA ARG A 30 -64.06 -54.03 0.30
C ARG A 30 -62.57 -53.74 0.21
N ASP A 31 -61.94 -53.48 1.34
CA ASP A 31 -60.55 -53.05 1.42
C ASP A 31 -59.61 -54.21 1.08
N GLY A 32 -59.85 -55.40 1.65
CA GLY A 32 -59.09 -56.63 1.35
C GLY A 32 -59.15 -56.99 -0.13
N THR A 33 -60.35 -57.00 -0.73
CA THR A 33 -60.51 -57.28 -2.17
C THR A 33 -59.77 -56.24 -3.04
N SER A 34 -59.88 -54.95 -2.69
CA SER A 34 -59.24 -53.87 -3.44
C SER A 34 -57.71 -53.94 -3.37
N GLU A 35 -57.16 -54.11 -2.16
CA GLU A 35 -55.71 -54.23 -1.94
C GLU A 35 -55.14 -55.50 -2.56
N GLY A 36 -55.77 -56.66 -2.33
CA GLY A 36 -55.34 -57.93 -2.88
C GLY A 36 -55.35 -57.95 -4.41
N LYS A 37 -56.38 -57.35 -5.04
CA LYS A 37 -56.43 -57.16 -6.49
C LYS A 37 -55.28 -56.29 -6.99
N SER A 38 -55.05 -55.13 -6.37
CA SER A 38 -53.98 -54.22 -6.77
C SER A 38 -52.61 -54.88 -6.68
N ASP A 39 -52.32 -55.57 -5.57
CA ASP A 39 -51.05 -56.26 -5.36
C ASP A 39 -50.87 -57.46 -6.29
N GLY A 40 -51.92 -58.25 -6.51
CA GLY A 40 -51.90 -59.35 -7.45
C GLY A 40 -51.56 -58.87 -8.87
N LEU A 41 -52.25 -57.83 -9.36
CA LEU A 41 -51.97 -57.24 -10.67
C LEU A 41 -50.52 -56.71 -10.76
N ARG A 42 -50.01 -56.08 -9.71
CA ARG A 42 -48.63 -55.61 -9.66
C ARG A 42 -47.61 -56.76 -9.79
N VAL A 43 -47.83 -57.88 -9.11
CA VAL A 43 -46.96 -59.08 -9.22
C VAL A 43 -47.04 -59.67 -10.63
N ALA A 44 -48.25 -59.79 -11.19
CA ALA A 44 -48.47 -60.26 -12.55
C ALA A 44 -47.70 -59.40 -13.58
N TYR A 45 -47.79 -58.07 -13.46
CA TYR A 45 -47.02 -57.13 -14.29
C TYR A 45 -45.52 -57.34 -14.15
N GLN A 46 -45.00 -57.44 -12.92
CA GLN A 46 -43.56 -57.57 -12.65
C GLN A 46 -42.98 -58.86 -13.22
N GLU A 47 -43.66 -59.99 -13.06
CA GLU A 47 -43.25 -61.28 -13.66
C GLU A 47 -43.23 -61.18 -15.19
N GLY A 48 -44.29 -60.64 -15.78
CA GLY A 48 -44.36 -60.35 -17.21
C GLY A 48 -43.16 -59.52 -17.66
N TYR A 49 -42.90 -58.41 -16.97
CA TYR A 49 -41.83 -57.47 -17.28
C TYR A 49 -40.43 -58.10 -17.24
N GLN A 50 -40.12 -58.92 -16.23
CA GLN A 50 -38.82 -59.61 -16.19
C GLN A 50 -38.67 -60.64 -17.33
N ASN A 51 -39.76 -61.34 -17.68
CA ASN A 51 -39.76 -62.27 -18.82
C ASN A 51 -39.62 -61.54 -20.17
N GLY A 52 -40.25 -60.38 -20.31
CA GLY A 52 -40.06 -59.51 -21.47
C GLY A 52 -38.61 -59.07 -21.60
N LYS A 53 -38.02 -58.63 -20.48
CA LYS A 53 -36.65 -58.14 -20.40
C LYS A 53 -35.60 -59.19 -20.80
N SER A 54 -35.81 -60.46 -20.44
CA SER A 54 -34.92 -61.55 -20.84
C SER A 54 -35.03 -61.92 -22.31
N THR A 55 -36.16 -61.65 -22.96
CA THR A 55 -36.42 -61.98 -24.37
C THR A 55 -35.74 -60.97 -25.32
N ALA A 56 -35.93 -59.67 -25.08
CA ALA A 56 -35.28 -58.57 -25.81
C ALA A 56 -35.27 -58.70 -27.36
N ASN A 57 -36.43 -59.02 -27.96
CA ASN A 57 -36.61 -59.26 -29.39
C ASN A 57 -37.65 -58.34 -30.09
N ASP A 58 -38.11 -57.26 -29.44
CA ASP A 58 -38.97 -56.26 -30.06
C ASP A 58 -38.20 -55.48 -31.16
N SER A 59 -38.55 -55.77 -32.41
CA SER A 59 -37.82 -55.24 -33.59
C SER A 59 -37.87 -53.72 -33.72
N ALA A 60 -39.00 -53.09 -33.37
CA ALA A 60 -39.18 -51.64 -33.50
C ALA A 60 -38.33 -50.89 -32.48
N SER A 61 -38.35 -51.33 -31.21
CA SER A 61 -37.51 -50.78 -30.15
C SER A 61 -36.03 -51.05 -30.41
N LEU A 62 -35.67 -52.24 -30.91
CA LEU A 62 -34.30 -52.55 -31.32
C LEU A 62 -33.79 -51.58 -32.40
N GLN A 63 -34.58 -51.34 -33.44
CA GLN A 63 -34.19 -50.44 -34.53
C GLN A 63 -34.08 -48.97 -34.10
N ARG A 64 -34.98 -48.54 -33.20
CA ARG A 64 -34.90 -47.21 -32.58
C ARG A 64 -33.62 -47.06 -31.76
N GLY A 65 -33.36 -48.02 -30.87
CA GLY A 65 -32.13 -48.08 -30.09
C GLY A 65 -30.89 -47.99 -30.97
N LYS A 66 -30.84 -48.75 -32.07
CA LYS A 66 -29.73 -48.68 -33.04
C LYS A 66 -29.51 -47.29 -33.61
N THR A 67 -30.58 -46.61 -33.97
CA THR A 67 -30.51 -45.26 -34.57
C THR A 67 -29.98 -44.24 -33.56
N ASP A 68 -30.51 -44.27 -32.32
CA ASP A 68 -30.09 -43.36 -31.25
C ASP A 68 -28.64 -43.66 -30.79
N GLY A 69 -28.31 -44.94 -30.68
CA GLY A 69 -26.96 -45.42 -30.39
C GLY A 69 -25.96 -44.96 -31.44
N LEU A 70 -26.26 -45.09 -32.73
CA LEU A 70 -25.40 -44.63 -33.83
C LEU A 70 -25.08 -43.14 -33.72
N ALA A 71 -26.10 -42.31 -33.47
CA ALA A 71 -25.92 -40.86 -33.29
C ALA A 71 -25.03 -40.55 -32.08
N LYS A 72 -25.24 -41.23 -30.94
CA LYS A 72 -24.45 -41.05 -29.72
C LYS A 72 -23.00 -41.55 -29.87
N GLY A 73 -22.79 -42.64 -30.59
CA GLY A 73 -21.45 -43.15 -30.91
C GLY A 73 -20.66 -42.14 -31.76
N LEU A 74 -21.30 -41.50 -32.73
CA LEU A 74 -20.71 -40.43 -33.53
C LEU A 74 -20.37 -39.18 -32.68
N GLU A 75 -21.29 -38.74 -31.81
CA GLU A 75 -21.02 -37.62 -30.89
C GLU A 75 -19.80 -37.90 -30.01
N ARG A 76 -19.69 -39.12 -29.48
CA ARG A 76 -18.53 -39.53 -28.68
C ARG A 76 -17.24 -39.54 -29.49
N ALA A 77 -17.27 -40.03 -30.73
CA ALA A 77 -16.13 -40.01 -31.65
C ALA A 77 -15.64 -38.57 -31.91
N LYS A 78 -16.56 -37.62 -32.10
CA LYS A 78 -16.23 -36.19 -32.26
C LYS A 78 -15.56 -35.59 -31.03
N GLN A 79 -16.13 -35.84 -29.84
CA GLN A 79 -15.55 -35.35 -28.58
C GLN A 79 -14.13 -35.87 -28.33
N GLU A 80 -13.88 -37.15 -28.62
CA GLU A 80 -12.53 -37.73 -28.46
C GLU A 80 -11.52 -37.26 -29.51
N ALA A 81 -12.00 -36.77 -30.66
CA ALA A 81 -11.15 -36.23 -31.71
C ALA A 81 -10.67 -34.78 -31.42
N GLU A 82 -11.39 -34.00 -30.60
CA GLU A 82 -11.07 -32.59 -30.32
C GLU A 82 -9.62 -32.34 -29.87
N PRO A 83 -9.01 -33.14 -28.96
CA PRO A 83 -7.62 -32.91 -28.54
C PRO A 83 -6.60 -33.08 -29.68
N TYR A 84 -6.90 -33.87 -30.71
CA TYR A 84 -6.01 -34.09 -31.85
C TYR A 84 -5.93 -32.85 -32.74
N GLU A 85 -6.97 -32.03 -32.81
CA GLU A 85 -6.94 -30.76 -33.54
C GLU A 85 -5.91 -29.80 -32.93
N ALA A 86 -5.89 -29.68 -31.60
CA ALA A 86 -4.93 -28.83 -30.89
C ALA A 86 -3.49 -29.34 -31.05
N ARG A 87 -3.28 -30.66 -30.98
CA ARG A 87 -1.96 -31.28 -31.18
C ARG A 87 -1.46 -31.07 -32.61
N ALA A 88 -2.28 -31.34 -33.61
CA ALA A 88 -1.93 -31.11 -35.02
C ALA A 88 -1.61 -29.64 -35.30
N TYR A 89 -2.36 -28.71 -34.70
CA TYR A 89 -2.05 -27.29 -34.75
C TYR A 89 -0.67 -26.98 -34.15
N GLN A 90 -0.34 -27.53 -32.97
CA GLN A 90 0.97 -27.32 -32.33
C GLN A 90 2.12 -27.93 -33.12
N ASP A 91 1.97 -29.15 -33.64
CA ASP A 91 2.99 -29.83 -34.45
C ASP A 91 3.28 -29.02 -35.72
N LYS A 92 2.23 -28.51 -36.38
CA LYS A 92 2.38 -27.65 -37.57
C LYS A 92 2.94 -26.26 -37.22
N GLU A 93 2.53 -25.68 -36.10
CA GLU A 93 3.11 -24.41 -35.60
C GLU A 93 4.61 -24.56 -35.34
N ASN A 94 5.06 -25.66 -34.73
CA ASN A 94 6.47 -25.93 -34.49
C ASN A 94 7.28 -26.09 -35.79
N GLU A 95 6.68 -26.60 -36.87
CA GLU A 95 7.30 -26.64 -38.19
C GLU A 95 7.61 -25.22 -38.70
N TYR A 96 6.65 -24.28 -38.60
CA TYR A 96 6.87 -22.88 -38.98
C TYR A 96 7.91 -22.19 -38.09
N LEU A 97 7.88 -22.42 -36.78
CA LEU A 97 8.83 -21.82 -35.84
C LEU A 97 10.28 -22.31 -36.05
N ARG A 98 10.47 -23.51 -36.61
CA ARG A 98 11.79 -24.10 -36.92
C ARG A 98 12.28 -23.79 -38.33
N ALA A 99 11.46 -23.19 -39.19
CA ALA A 99 11.88 -22.82 -40.53
C ALA A 99 13.03 -21.78 -40.45
N PRO A 100 14.05 -21.88 -41.32
CA PRO A 100 15.15 -20.93 -41.34
C PRO A 100 14.63 -19.52 -41.68
N LEU A 101 15.04 -18.52 -40.90
CA LEU A 101 14.69 -17.13 -41.11
C LEU A 101 15.79 -16.39 -41.88
N LYS A 102 15.41 -15.49 -42.79
CA LYS A 102 16.34 -14.59 -43.50
C LYS A 102 16.78 -13.46 -42.56
N ASP A 103 18.08 -13.27 -42.37
CA ASP A 103 18.59 -12.12 -41.59
C ASP A 103 18.50 -10.82 -42.42
N VAL A 104 17.84 -9.79 -41.90
CA VAL A 104 17.67 -8.48 -42.55
C VAL A 104 18.10 -7.37 -41.59
N GLN A 105 18.97 -6.45 -42.04
CA GLN A 105 19.35 -5.26 -41.28
C GLN A 105 18.79 -4.01 -41.95
N THR A 106 18.12 -3.15 -41.18
CA THR A 106 17.48 -1.92 -41.69
C THR A 106 17.65 -0.77 -40.70
N VAL A 107 18.03 0.42 -41.21
CA VAL A 107 18.20 1.67 -40.45
C VAL A 107 17.06 2.63 -40.81
N SER A 108 16.37 3.23 -39.82
CA SER A 108 15.17 4.03 -40.07
C SER A 108 15.47 5.47 -40.56
N PRO A 109 14.77 6.05 -41.58
CA PRO A 109 15.10 7.36 -42.20
C PRO A 109 14.58 8.65 -41.51
N LEU A 110 14.02 8.61 -40.29
CA LEU A 110 13.14 9.66 -39.73
C LEU A 110 13.79 10.61 -38.71
N ALA A 111 14.95 11.22 -39.05
CA ALA A 111 15.59 12.24 -38.19
C ALA A 111 15.13 13.70 -38.46
N LYS A 112 14.16 13.93 -39.36
CA LYS A 112 13.72 15.27 -39.76
C LYS A 112 12.21 15.45 -39.61
N ASN A 113 11.86 16.39 -38.75
CA ASN A 113 10.54 16.99 -38.56
C ASN A 113 9.58 16.15 -37.72
N PHE A 114 9.19 16.66 -36.56
CA PHE A 114 7.88 17.30 -36.36
C PHE A 114 7.55 17.43 -34.85
N ASN A 115 7.11 18.64 -34.48
CA ASN A 115 6.60 19.03 -33.17
C ASN A 115 5.06 18.98 -33.17
N GLY A 116 4.48 18.35 -32.15
CA GLY A 116 3.17 18.70 -31.58
C GLY A 116 1.93 17.96 -32.10
N LEU A 117 1.25 17.23 -31.20
CA LEU A 117 -0.21 17.23 -30.97
C LEU A 117 -0.60 16.10 -29.98
N GLN A 118 -1.36 16.41 -28.93
CA GLN A 118 -2.20 15.43 -28.22
C GLN A 118 -3.60 16.02 -27.98
N GLN A 119 -4.62 15.24 -28.32
CA GLN A 119 -6.04 15.46 -28.01
C GLN A 119 -6.56 14.24 -27.25
N THR A 120 -7.61 14.40 -26.43
CA THR A 120 -8.56 13.32 -26.12
C THR A 120 -9.98 13.85 -25.89
N ARG A 121 -10.98 13.14 -26.46
CA ARG A 121 -12.43 13.19 -26.16
C ARG A 121 -12.92 11.73 -25.90
N PRO A 122 -14.23 11.42 -25.83
CA PRO A 122 -15.21 11.56 -24.74
C PRO A 122 -15.85 10.18 -24.38
N ARG A 123 -16.77 10.10 -23.40
CA ARG A 123 -17.59 8.87 -23.17
C ARG A 123 -19.05 9.17 -22.76
N SER A 124 -19.98 8.75 -23.62
CA SER A 124 -21.45 8.56 -23.45
C SER A 124 -21.75 7.29 -22.61
N GLY A 125 -22.95 6.95 -22.10
CA GLY A 125 -24.35 7.37 -22.20
C GLY A 125 -25.24 6.28 -21.54
N ALA A 126 -26.49 6.56 -21.13
CA ALA A 126 -27.37 5.57 -20.46
C ALA A 126 -28.88 5.71 -20.79
N GLY A 127 -29.51 4.56 -21.08
CA GLY A 127 -30.87 4.07 -20.73
C GLY A 127 -32.16 4.89 -20.98
N LYS A 128 -33.13 4.33 -21.73
CA LYS A 128 -34.41 4.95 -22.14
C LYS A 128 -35.44 5.25 -21.02
N TYR A 129 -35.34 4.66 -19.83
CA TYR A 129 -36.18 4.99 -18.66
C TYR A 129 -35.36 5.39 -17.42
N TYR A 130 -34.05 5.59 -17.63
CA TYR A 130 -33.15 6.17 -16.67
C TYR A 130 -33.19 7.68 -16.85
N ASN A 131 -34.11 8.33 -16.14
CA ASN A 131 -34.30 9.78 -16.25
C ASN A 131 -34.08 10.45 -14.89
N PRO A 132 -32.84 10.50 -14.38
CA PRO A 132 -32.55 11.33 -13.24
C PRO A 132 -32.60 12.78 -13.72
N ARG A 133 -33.74 13.45 -13.51
CA ARG A 133 -33.81 14.90 -13.66
C ARG A 133 -33.53 15.52 -12.30
N PRO A 134 -32.26 15.80 -11.95
CA PRO A 134 -32.01 16.64 -10.80
C PRO A 134 -32.60 18.03 -11.10
N PRO A 135 -33.24 18.69 -10.12
CA PRO A 135 -33.39 20.14 -10.14
C PRO A 135 -32.04 20.82 -10.47
N SER A 136 -32.06 21.99 -11.12
CA SER A 136 -30.83 22.69 -11.53
C SER A 136 -29.98 23.07 -10.32
N TYR A 137 -29.08 22.18 -9.92
CA TYR A 137 -28.09 22.44 -8.90
C TYR A 137 -26.82 22.99 -9.54
N PRO A 138 -26.29 24.15 -9.12
CA PRO A 138 -25.14 24.79 -9.75
C PRO A 138 -23.82 24.00 -9.67
N HIS A 139 -23.75 22.94 -8.85
CA HIS A 139 -22.50 22.27 -8.51
C HIS A 139 -22.46 20.79 -8.96
N PRO A 140 -21.45 20.34 -9.73
CA PRO A 140 -21.40 19.00 -10.34
C PRO A 140 -21.50 17.84 -9.34
N ILE A 141 -20.90 17.98 -8.16
CA ILE A 141 -20.83 16.94 -7.13
C ILE A 141 -22.19 16.66 -6.46
N ILE A 142 -23.03 17.67 -6.27
CA ILE A 142 -24.36 17.49 -5.65
C ILE A 142 -25.27 16.70 -6.58
N ARG A 143 -25.11 16.95 -7.88
CA ARG A 143 -25.72 16.14 -8.91
C ARG A 143 -25.20 14.70 -8.86
N ASP A 144 -23.90 14.47 -8.68
CA ASP A 144 -23.33 13.12 -8.62
C ASP A 144 -23.85 12.31 -7.41
N TYR A 145 -23.97 12.93 -6.23
CA TYR A 145 -24.59 12.29 -5.06
C TYR A 145 -26.09 12.02 -5.22
N TYR A 146 -26.83 12.95 -5.85
CA TYR A 146 -28.23 12.73 -6.18
C TYR A 146 -28.39 11.54 -7.13
N LEU A 147 -27.50 11.41 -8.12
CA LEU A 147 -27.49 10.33 -9.09
C LEU A 147 -27.14 8.98 -8.46
N GLU A 148 -26.16 8.95 -7.55
CA GLU A 148 -25.72 7.74 -6.85
C GLU A 148 -26.79 7.24 -5.87
N GLY A 149 -27.47 8.14 -5.16
CA GLY A 149 -28.61 7.82 -4.31
C GLY A 149 -29.84 7.34 -5.09
N TYR A 150 -30.09 7.90 -6.28
CA TYR A 150 -31.16 7.45 -7.17
C TYR A 150 -30.89 6.04 -7.73
N ASP A 151 -29.64 5.73 -8.09
CA ASP A 151 -29.25 4.42 -8.62
C ASP A 151 -29.36 3.31 -7.55
N PHE A 152 -29.03 3.63 -6.30
CA PHE A 152 -29.17 2.71 -5.17
C PHE A 152 -30.64 2.36 -4.89
N GLN A 153 -31.52 3.36 -4.72
CA GLN A 153 -32.93 3.11 -4.41
C GLN A 153 -33.71 2.47 -5.56
N TYR A 154 -33.41 2.81 -6.82
CA TYR A 154 -34.08 2.21 -7.98
C TYR A 154 -33.81 0.70 -8.08
N ARG A 155 -32.58 0.26 -7.74
CA ARG A 155 -32.19 -1.16 -7.75
C ARG A 155 -32.70 -1.94 -6.55
N GLU A 156 -32.88 -1.30 -5.40
CA GLU A 156 -33.42 -1.92 -4.18
C GLU A 156 -34.95 -2.16 -4.29
N ALA A 157 -35.70 -1.16 -4.75
CA ALA A 157 -37.15 -1.27 -4.93
C ALA A 157 -37.56 -2.32 -5.98
N TYR A 158 -36.77 -2.48 -7.05
CA TYR A 158 -37.01 -3.47 -8.10
C TYR A 158 -36.90 -4.92 -7.60
N ASN A 159 -36.03 -5.20 -6.63
CA ASN A 159 -35.80 -6.54 -6.12
C ASN A 159 -36.81 -6.96 -5.03
N GLN A 160 -37.44 -6.00 -4.34
CA GLN A 160 -38.38 -6.28 -3.24
C GLN A 160 -39.81 -6.54 -3.72
N THR A 161 -40.26 -5.90 -4.81
CA THR A 161 -41.62 -6.10 -5.34
C THR A 161 -41.80 -7.42 -6.09
N TYR A 162 -40.71 -8.03 -6.57
CA TYR A 162 -40.76 -9.29 -7.33
C TYR A 162 -40.93 -10.54 -6.44
N GLN A 163 -40.54 -10.48 -5.16
CA GLN A 163 -40.60 -11.64 -4.26
C GLN A 163 -41.88 -11.70 -3.40
N ASP A 164 -42.51 -10.55 -3.09
CA ASP A 164 -43.66 -10.51 -2.17
C ASP A 164 -45.02 -10.87 -2.81
N GLU A 165 -45.16 -10.79 -4.15
CA GLU A 165 -46.42 -11.11 -4.85
C GLU A 165 -46.57 -12.59 -5.26
N TYR A 166 -45.48 -13.37 -5.31
CA TYR A 166 -45.54 -14.77 -5.75
C TYR A 166 -46.11 -15.71 -4.67
N ASP A 167 -45.87 -15.42 -3.38
CA ASP A 167 -46.21 -16.34 -2.28
C ASP A 167 -47.57 -16.07 -1.60
N ARG A 168 -48.17 -14.88 -1.77
CA ARG A 168 -49.43 -14.50 -1.07
C ARG A 168 -50.72 -14.93 -1.76
N SER A 169 -50.73 -15.12 -3.07
CA SER A 169 -51.99 -15.21 -3.84
C SER A 169 -52.47 -16.62 -4.20
N TYR A 170 -51.71 -17.69 -3.87
CA TYR A 170 -52.07 -19.05 -4.32
C TYR A 170 -52.64 -19.99 -3.24
N ARG A 171 -52.57 -19.69 -1.93
CA ARG A 171 -52.84 -20.72 -0.90
C ARG A 171 -53.76 -20.40 0.26
N SER A 172 -54.39 -19.23 0.37
CA SER A 172 -55.22 -18.94 1.55
C SER A 172 -56.66 -18.56 1.24
N ALA A 173 -57.43 -19.63 1.05
CA ALA A 173 -58.79 -19.75 1.58
C ALA A 173 -59.92 -19.26 0.67
N TYR A 174 -60.21 -20.14 -0.29
CA TYR A 174 -61.51 -20.34 -0.91
C TYR A 174 -62.54 -21.00 0.02
N ASP A 175 -62.18 -21.51 1.21
CA ASP A 175 -63.12 -22.33 1.98
C ASP A 175 -63.51 -21.77 3.35
N ILE A 176 -64.74 -21.24 3.33
CA ILE A 176 -65.78 -21.49 4.33
C ILE A 176 -65.84 -20.47 5.47
N SER A 177 -66.27 -19.27 5.07
CA SER A 177 -67.48 -18.69 5.67
C SER A 177 -68.66 -19.65 5.52
N TYR A 178 -69.63 -19.52 6.43
CA TYR A 178 -71.05 -19.81 6.22
C TYR A 178 -71.55 -21.07 6.95
N ASN A 179 -72.30 -20.79 8.02
CA ASN A 179 -73.23 -21.65 8.77
C ASN A 179 -72.65 -22.33 10.01
N GLU A 180 -73.19 -22.14 11.21
CA GLU A 180 -74.46 -21.52 11.58
C GLU A 180 -74.47 -21.40 13.11
N ALA A 181 -74.54 -20.15 13.57
CA ALA A 181 -74.67 -19.77 14.96
C ALA A 181 -76.10 -19.93 15.51
N TYR A 182 -76.96 -20.78 14.95
CA TYR A 182 -78.39 -20.57 15.13
C TYR A 182 -79.13 -21.60 15.98
N ASP A 183 -78.68 -22.85 16.05
CA ASP A 183 -79.55 -23.90 16.55
C ASP A 183 -79.36 -24.30 18.01
N ARG A 184 -79.70 -23.32 18.85
CA ARG A 184 -80.59 -23.56 20.01
C ARG A 184 -79.91 -24.33 21.15
N ALA A 185 -79.14 -23.68 22.02
CA ALA A 185 -79.69 -22.86 23.09
C ALA A 185 -81.15 -23.22 23.46
N VAL A 186 -81.35 -23.63 24.72
CA VAL A 186 -82.63 -23.59 25.45
C VAL A 186 -83.49 -24.86 25.39
N ARG A 187 -83.15 -25.85 26.22
CA ARG A 187 -83.99 -26.27 27.39
C ARG A 187 -83.46 -27.57 28.02
N ARG A 188 -83.12 -27.47 29.30
CA ARG A 188 -82.87 -28.58 30.22
C ARG A 188 -84.12 -28.68 31.11
N ASP A 189 -84.63 -29.88 31.39
CA ASP A 189 -85.23 -30.22 32.69
C ASP A 189 -85.54 -31.72 32.85
N TYR A 190 -85.90 -32.10 34.08
CA TYR A 190 -85.35 -33.20 34.90
C TYR A 190 -85.89 -34.66 34.76
N PRO A 191 -86.79 -35.06 33.84
CA PRO A 191 -87.10 -36.49 33.58
C PRO A 191 -86.00 -37.22 32.77
N ASN A 192 -85.10 -36.44 32.17
CA ASN A 192 -84.03 -36.88 31.30
C ASN A 192 -82.97 -37.76 31.97
N ASP A 193 -82.81 -37.81 33.31
CA ASP A 193 -81.70 -38.55 33.92
C ASP A 193 -81.80 -40.08 33.83
N ARG A 194 -83.00 -40.65 33.65
CA ARG A 194 -83.14 -42.10 33.44
C ARG A 194 -82.87 -42.50 31.99
N THR A 195 -83.45 -41.78 31.03
CA THR A 195 -83.15 -41.91 29.59
C THR A 195 -81.70 -41.51 29.27
N ARG A 196 -81.14 -40.51 29.95
CA ARG A 196 -79.70 -40.16 29.87
C ARG A 196 -78.84 -41.28 30.44
N GLY A 197 -79.25 -41.91 31.53
CA GLY A 197 -78.60 -43.13 32.02
C GLY A 197 -78.60 -44.21 30.94
N TYR A 198 -79.76 -44.57 30.40
CA TYR A 198 -79.89 -45.57 29.33
C TYR A 198 -79.12 -45.22 28.07
N ASN A 199 -79.29 -44.02 27.52
CA ASN A 199 -78.55 -43.57 26.34
C ASN A 199 -77.05 -43.44 26.61
N ALA A 200 -76.63 -43.07 27.83
CA ALA A 200 -75.21 -43.03 28.20
C ALA A 200 -74.64 -44.45 28.27
N GLY A 201 -75.26 -45.38 29.01
CA GLY A 201 -74.81 -46.77 29.06
C GLY A 201 -74.89 -47.46 27.70
N PHE A 202 -75.92 -47.19 26.92
CA PHE A 202 -76.07 -47.71 25.56
C PHE A 202 -74.99 -47.16 24.63
N SER A 203 -74.82 -45.84 24.53
CA SER A 203 -73.82 -45.25 23.62
C SER A 203 -72.38 -45.50 24.05
N GLU A 204 -72.11 -45.56 25.35
CA GLU A 204 -70.80 -45.87 25.92
C GLU A 204 -70.42 -47.32 25.63
N PHE A 205 -71.29 -48.28 25.94
CA PHE A 205 -70.98 -49.70 25.74
C PHE A 205 -71.19 -50.17 24.30
N GLU A 206 -72.03 -49.52 23.49
CA GLU A 206 -72.07 -49.71 22.03
C GLU A 206 -70.73 -49.30 21.42
N ARG A 207 -70.21 -48.13 21.79
CA ARG A 207 -68.89 -47.67 21.34
C ARG A 207 -67.78 -48.58 21.86
N GLN A 208 -67.81 -48.95 23.14
CA GLN A 208 -66.79 -49.81 23.73
C GLN A 208 -66.75 -51.20 23.08
N ALA A 209 -67.90 -51.84 22.89
CA ALA A 209 -67.99 -53.11 22.18
C ALA A 209 -67.54 -52.94 20.72
N TYR A 210 -67.98 -51.88 20.05
CA TYR A 210 -67.59 -51.63 18.67
C TYR A 210 -66.06 -51.47 18.54
N ASP A 211 -65.46 -50.59 19.34
CA ASP A 211 -64.02 -50.32 19.34
C ASP A 211 -63.18 -51.54 19.73
N GLN A 212 -63.71 -52.40 20.60
CA GLN A 212 -63.03 -53.64 21.02
C GLN A 212 -63.05 -54.71 19.93
N PHE A 213 -64.18 -54.97 19.29
CA PHE A 213 -64.35 -56.11 18.39
C PHE A 213 -64.09 -55.76 16.92
N TYR A 214 -64.39 -54.53 16.48
CA TYR A 214 -64.23 -54.11 15.08
C TYR A 214 -62.81 -54.32 14.55
N PRO A 215 -61.72 -53.93 15.24
CA PRO A 215 -60.36 -54.06 14.69
C PRO A 215 -59.89 -55.51 14.53
N GLN A 216 -60.40 -56.44 15.34
CA GLN A 216 -60.06 -57.86 15.23
C GLN A 216 -60.83 -58.50 14.07
N GLU A 217 -62.14 -58.27 14.02
CA GLU A 217 -62.99 -58.78 12.95
C GLU A 217 -62.62 -58.18 11.59
N TYR A 218 -62.32 -56.88 11.54
CA TYR A 218 -61.90 -56.20 10.31
C TYR A 218 -60.62 -56.81 9.75
N ARG A 219 -59.60 -57.04 10.59
CA ARG A 219 -58.35 -57.68 10.16
C ARG A 219 -58.58 -59.08 9.61
N ARG A 220 -59.34 -59.90 10.33
CA ARG A 220 -59.68 -61.27 9.89
C ARG A 220 -60.37 -61.28 8.52
N GLN A 221 -61.38 -60.42 8.35
CA GLN A 221 -62.12 -60.30 7.09
C GLN A 221 -61.24 -59.73 5.98
N LYS A 222 -60.47 -58.67 6.28
CA LYS A 222 -59.54 -58.05 5.34
C LYS A 222 -58.51 -59.05 4.83
N ASP A 223 -57.83 -59.78 5.71
CA ASP A 223 -56.79 -60.74 5.35
C ASP A 223 -57.34 -61.89 4.50
N TYR A 224 -58.53 -62.39 4.84
CA TYR A 224 -59.21 -63.44 4.07
C TYR A 224 -59.52 -62.99 2.63
N TYR A 225 -60.20 -61.83 2.48
CA TYR A 225 -60.55 -61.31 1.17
C TYR A 225 -59.34 -60.78 0.39
N TYR A 226 -58.31 -60.30 1.09
CA TYR A 226 -57.02 -59.93 0.50
C TYR A 226 -56.36 -61.14 -0.15
N GLN A 227 -56.17 -62.24 0.59
CA GLN A 227 -55.49 -63.42 0.07
C GLN A 227 -56.25 -64.02 -1.12
N ALA A 228 -57.58 -64.10 -1.04
CA ALA A 228 -58.41 -64.59 -2.13
C ALA A 228 -58.28 -63.72 -3.40
N ALA A 229 -58.35 -62.39 -3.27
CA ALA A 229 -58.18 -61.48 -4.40
C ALA A 229 -56.74 -61.51 -4.94
N PHE A 230 -55.73 -61.52 -4.07
CA PHE A 230 -54.33 -61.60 -4.46
C PHE A 230 -54.04 -62.87 -5.27
N ASP A 231 -54.47 -64.03 -4.80
CA ASP A 231 -54.25 -65.31 -5.49
C ASP A 231 -54.97 -65.38 -6.84
N GLN A 232 -56.13 -64.73 -6.95
CA GLN A 232 -56.86 -64.61 -8.22
C GLN A 232 -56.10 -63.72 -9.22
N PHE A 233 -55.60 -62.56 -8.81
CA PHE A 233 -55.04 -61.56 -9.72
C PHE A 233 -53.52 -61.69 -9.94
N LYS A 234 -52.76 -62.39 -9.09
CA LYS A 234 -51.30 -62.62 -9.28
C LYS A 234 -50.95 -63.36 -10.57
N ASN A 235 -51.93 -64.07 -11.15
CA ASN A 235 -51.79 -64.80 -12.39
C ASN A 235 -52.58 -64.18 -13.56
N ASP A 236 -52.97 -62.91 -13.45
CA ASP A 236 -53.68 -62.22 -14.53
C ASP A 236 -52.85 -62.22 -15.82
N ALA A 237 -53.39 -62.86 -16.86
CA ALA A 237 -52.68 -63.05 -18.11
C ALA A 237 -52.54 -61.74 -18.91
N ALA A 238 -53.52 -60.83 -18.82
CA ALA A 238 -53.47 -59.57 -19.53
C ALA A 238 -52.39 -58.66 -18.94
N GLU A 239 -52.28 -58.62 -17.61
CA GLU A 239 -51.27 -57.83 -16.92
C GLU A 239 -49.86 -58.43 -17.08
N LYS A 240 -49.72 -59.77 -17.08
CA LYS A 240 -48.47 -60.45 -17.48
C LYS A 240 -48.07 -60.11 -18.91
N GLN A 241 -49.00 -60.11 -19.86
CA GLN A 241 -48.73 -59.78 -21.25
C GLN A 241 -48.33 -58.31 -21.43
N ARG A 242 -48.97 -57.40 -20.68
CA ARG A 242 -48.60 -55.98 -20.65
C ARG A 242 -47.18 -55.80 -20.12
N GLY A 243 -46.88 -56.37 -18.95
CA GLY A 243 -45.53 -56.35 -18.39
C GLY A 243 -44.50 -56.88 -19.37
N PHE A 244 -44.78 -58.04 -20.00
CA PHE A 244 -43.91 -58.64 -21.01
C PHE A 244 -43.61 -57.70 -22.18
N LYS A 245 -44.63 -57.03 -22.72
CA LYS A 245 -44.46 -56.08 -23.82
C LYS A 245 -43.54 -54.93 -23.41
N ASP A 246 -43.78 -54.34 -22.24
CA ASP A 246 -43.01 -53.18 -21.76
C ASP A 246 -41.55 -53.58 -21.46
N GLY A 247 -41.33 -54.71 -20.79
CA GLY A 247 -39.99 -55.24 -20.52
C GLY A 247 -39.22 -55.63 -21.79
N ASN A 248 -39.90 -56.22 -22.77
CA ASN A 248 -39.30 -56.57 -24.05
C ASN A 248 -38.89 -55.33 -24.86
N GLN A 249 -39.73 -54.30 -24.87
CA GLN A 249 -39.43 -53.03 -25.54
C GLN A 249 -38.19 -52.35 -24.93
N GLU A 250 -38.10 -52.25 -23.61
CA GLU A 250 -36.96 -51.64 -22.93
C GLU A 250 -35.65 -52.40 -23.21
N ALA A 251 -35.66 -53.72 -23.05
CA ALA A 251 -34.46 -54.53 -23.25
C ALA A 251 -33.99 -54.53 -24.71
N SER A 252 -34.93 -54.58 -25.66
CA SER A 252 -34.64 -54.49 -27.09
C SER A 252 -34.06 -53.14 -27.46
N TYR A 253 -34.63 -52.05 -26.93
CA TYR A 253 -34.09 -50.71 -27.12
C TYR A 253 -32.65 -50.60 -26.59
N LYS A 254 -32.41 -51.07 -25.34
CA LYS A 254 -31.07 -51.04 -24.75
C LYS A 254 -30.05 -51.82 -25.59
N LYS A 255 -30.40 -53.04 -25.99
CA LYS A 255 -29.55 -53.86 -26.88
C LYS A 255 -29.25 -53.13 -28.20
N GLY A 256 -30.27 -52.55 -28.82
CA GLY A 256 -30.13 -51.78 -30.04
C GLY A 256 -29.22 -50.57 -29.85
N TYR A 257 -29.38 -49.85 -28.75
CA TYR A 257 -28.56 -48.71 -28.38
C TYR A 257 -27.09 -49.09 -28.23
N ASP A 258 -26.80 -50.15 -27.49
CA ASP A 258 -25.42 -50.60 -27.27
C ASP A 258 -24.75 -51.05 -28.60
N GLU A 259 -25.48 -51.79 -29.46
CA GLU A 259 -25.03 -52.17 -30.81
C GLU A 259 -24.80 -50.95 -31.73
N GLY A 260 -25.76 -50.02 -31.74
CA GLY A 260 -25.70 -48.79 -32.52
C GLY A 260 -24.54 -47.90 -32.07
N PHE A 261 -24.35 -47.75 -30.77
CA PHE A 261 -23.28 -46.96 -30.17
C PHE A 261 -21.91 -47.51 -30.54
N ALA A 262 -21.68 -48.81 -30.34
CA ALA A 262 -20.41 -49.43 -30.68
C ALA A 262 -20.05 -49.23 -32.16
N LYS A 263 -21.03 -49.46 -33.06
CA LYS A 263 -20.84 -49.25 -34.49
C LYS A 263 -20.60 -47.78 -34.84
N GLY A 264 -21.44 -46.88 -34.35
CA GLY A 264 -21.36 -45.44 -34.62
C GLY A 264 -20.05 -44.84 -34.14
N TYR A 265 -19.52 -45.33 -33.03
CA TYR A 265 -18.20 -44.95 -32.52
C TYR A 265 -17.07 -45.55 -33.37
N GLN A 266 -17.04 -46.87 -33.60
CA GLN A 266 -15.97 -47.53 -34.34
C GLN A 266 -15.82 -47.03 -35.78
N ASP A 267 -16.94 -46.84 -36.49
CA ASP A 267 -16.96 -46.44 -37.90
C ASP A 267 -16.51 -44.97 -38.12
N ASN A 268 -16.57 -44.14 -37.07
CA ASN A 268 -16.33 -42.70 -37.16
C ASN A 268 -15.13 -42.20 -36.35
N ARG A 269 -14.66 -42.94 -35.33
CA ARG A 269 -13.56 -42.51 -34.47
C ARG A 269 -12.33 -42.05 -35.26
N GLN A 270 -11.83 -42.87 -36.17
CA GLN A 270 -10.65 -42.50 -36.96
C GLN A 270 -10.93 -41.35 -37.93
N LYS A 271 -12.09 -41.34 -38.58
CA LYS A 271 -12.50 -40.28 -39.51
C LYS A 271 -12.58 -38.91 -38.83
N GLU A 272 -13.13 -38.87 -37.62
CA GLU A 272 -13.23 -37.63 -36.84
C GLU A 272 -11.86 -37.19 -36.32
N ILE A 273 -10.96 -38.11 -35.94
CA ILE A 273 -9.56 -37.81 -35.62
C ILE A 273 -8.86 -37.20 -36.84
N ASP A 274 -8.95 -37.83 -38.01
CA ASP A 274 -8.32 -37.33 -39.24
C ASP A 274 -8.87 -35.95 -39.63
N ALA A 275 -10.19 -35.75 -39.49
CA ALA A 275 -10.82 -34.47 -39.73
C ALA A 275 -10.36 -33.39 -38.72
N ALA A 276 -10.19 -33.76 -37.44
CA ALA A 276 -9.66 -32.86 -36.41
C ALA A 276 -8.20 -32.47 -36.70
N VAL A 277 -7.36 -33.42 -37.09
CA VAL A 277 -5.98 -33.16 -37.52
C VAL A 277 -5.96 -32.19 -38.70
N ALA A 278 -6.74 -32.46 -39.75
CA ALA A 278 -6.81 -31.61 -40.93
C ALA A 278 -7.29 -30.18 -40.61
N ARG A 279 -8.25 -30.01 -39.68
CA ARG A 279 -8.66 -28.69 -39.19
C ARG A 279 -7.54 -27.98 -38.45
N GLY A 280 -6.81 -28.69 -37.59
CA GLY A 280 -5.69 -28.16 -36.81
C GLY A 280 -4.56 -27.66 -37.72
N GLU A 281 -4.15 -28.49 -38.68
CA GLU A 281 -3.17 -28.13 -39.70
C GLU A 281 -3.62 -26.96 -40.56
N LYS A 282 -4.88 -26.98 -41.04
CA LYS A 282 -5.44 -25.87 -41.83
C LYS A 282 -5.46 -24.57 -41.04
N ARG A 283 -5.80 -24.61 -39.74
CA ARG A 283 -5.80 -23.43 -38.87
C ARG A 283 -4.40 -22.87 -38.66
N ALA A 284 -3.41 -23.73 -38.45
CA ALA A 284 -2.00 -23.31 -38.37
C ALA A 284 -1.55 -22.71 -39.71
N ASN A 285 -1.80 -23.39 -40.82
CA ASN A 285 -1.50 -22.87 -42.16
C ASN A 285 -2.19 -21.53 -42.41
N ASP A 286 -3.47 -21.38 -42.11
CA ASP A 286 -4.19 -20.11 -42.28
C ASP A 286 -3.53 -18.99 -41.45
N LYS A 287 -3.12 -19.26 -40.20
CA LYS A 287 -2.41 -18.27 -39.35
C LYS A 287 -1.08 -17.83 -39.95
N TYR A 288 -0.24 -18.78 -40.40
CA TYR A 288 1.12 -18.46 -40.87
C TYR A 288 1.17 -18.04 -42.35
N THR A 289 0.24 -18.47 -43.19
CA THR A 289 0.22 -18.14 -44.63
C THR A 289 -0.54 -16.86 -44.96
N LYS A 290 -1.45 -16.41 -44.08
CA LYS A 290 -2.30 -15.22 -44.31
C LYS A 290 -1.96 -14.03 -43.42
N SER A 291 -1.14 -14.24 -42.39
CA SER A 291 -0.79 -13.19 -41.44
C SER A 291 0.71 -13.19 -41.17
N ALA A 292 1.25 -12.02 -40.83
CA ALA A 292 2.55 -11.95 -40.19
C ALA A 292 2.46 -12.54 -38.77
N VAL A 293 3.42 -13.38 -38.40
CA VAL A 293 3.49 -13.97 -37.06
C VAL A 293 4.77 -13.46 -36.41
N LEU A 294 4.64 -12.32 -35.74
CA LEU A 294 5.76 -11.60 -35.16
C LEU A 294 6.11 -12.13 -33.76
N ASP A 295 7.40 -12.24 -33.50
CA ASP A 295 8.00 -12.62 -32.23
C ASP A 295 9.15 -11.65 -31.91
N PHE A 296 9.15 -11.09 -30.71
CA PHE A 296 10.09 -10.06 -30.31
C PHE A 296 11.16 -10.69 -29.41
N VAL A 297 12.35 -10.85 -29.98
CA VAL A 297 13.42 -11.66 -29.36
C VAL A 297 14.10 -10.92 -28.22
N GLY A 298 14.25 -9.60 -28.35
CA GLY A 298 14.91 -8.81 -27.34
C GLY A 298 15.18 -7.38 -27.78
N ILE A 299 15.64 -6.62 -26.79
CA ILE A 299 16.10 -5.26 -26.94
C ILE A 299 17.56 -5.23 -26.50
N GLU A 300 18.40 -4.64 -27.33
CA GLU A 300 19.79 -4.34 -27.02
C GLU A 300 19.93 -2.81 -27.00
N LEU A 301 20.48 -2.28 -25.91
CA LEU A 301 20.82 -0.86 -25.84
C LEU A 301 22.25 -0.69 -26.32
N VAL A 302 22.46 0.26 -27.20
CA VAL A 302 23.76 0.56 -27.80
C VAL A 302 24.05 2.04 -27.55
N ASP A 303 25.25 2.28 -27.07
CA ASP A 303 25.85 3.60 -26.93
C ASP A 303 26.04 4.23 -28.31
N GLU A 304 25.72 5.51 -28.45
CA GLU A 304 25.73 6.16 -29.76
C GLU A 304 27.14 6.27 -30.32
N ASN A 305 28.13 6.45 -29.44
CA ASN A 305 29.52 6.66 -29.82
C ASN A 305 30.39 5.39 -29.78
N GLY A 306 29.86 4.25 -29.28
CA GLY A 306 30.59 2.98 -29.18
C GLY A 306 31.70 2.94 -28.13
N ASP A 307 31.73 3.88 -27.17
CA ASP A 307 32.76 3.99 -26.14
C ASP A 307 32.59 3.04 -24.93
N GLY A 308 31.55 2.21 -24.94
CA GLY A 308 31.25 1.16 -23.98
C GLY A 308 30.47 1.60 -22.75
N ILE A 309 30.08 2.88 -22.66
CA ILE A 309 29.30 3.42 -21.53
C ILE A 309 28.21 4.35 -22.05
N PHE A 310 27.16 4.56 -21.24
CA PHE A 310 26.14 5.56 -21.55
C PHE A 310 26.46 6.84 -20.78
N ASN A 311 26.87 7.89 -21.46
CA ASN A 311 27.19 9.15 -20.80
C ASN A 311 25.93 10.01 -20.55
N PRO A 312 25.88 10.81 -19.46
CA PRO A 312 24.88 11.87 -19.32
C PRO A 312 24.87 12.80 -20.55
N GLY A 313 23.72 13.00 -21.17
CA GLY A 313 23.58 13.79 -22.39
C GLY A 313 23.77 13.02 -23.70
N GLU A 314 24.11 11.73 -23.65
CA GLU A 314 24.25 10.86 -24.82
C GLU A 314 22.90 10.30 -25.27
N ASN A 315 22.75 10.00 -26.57
CA ASN A 315 21.61 9.24 -27.07
C ASN A 315 21.76 7.75 -26.73
N VAL A 316 20.69 7.16 -26.22
CA VAL A 316 20.58 5.70 -26.10
C VAL A 316 19.97 5.13 -27.39
N VAL A 317 20.75 4.38 -28.17
CA VAL A 317 20.26 3.70 -29.37
C VAL A 317 19.62 2.38 -28.96
N VAL A 318 18.40 2.12 -29.47
CA VAL A 318 17.67 0.89 -29.16
C VAL A 318 17.73 -0.02 -30.38
N LYS A 319 18.37 -1.18 -30.27
CA LYS A 319 18.29 -2.24 -31.27
C LYS A 319 17.19 -3.22 -30.89
N LEU A 320 16.21 -3.34 -31.78
CA LEU A 320 15.12 -4.30 -31.66
C LEU A 320 15.38 -5.47 -32.60
N VAL A 321 15.29 -6.70 -32.07
CA VAL A 321 15.34 -7.91 -32.91
C VAL A 321 13.92 -8.49 -33.00
N VAL A 322 13.34 -8.42 -34.20
CA VAL A 322 12.00 -8.95 -34.51
C VAL A 322 12.13 -10.12 -35.45
N LYS A 323 11.49 -11.23 -35.12
CA LYS A 323 11.30 -12.36 -36.03
C LYS A 323 9.88 -12.33 -36.59
N ASN A 324 9.73 -12.66 -37.86
CA ASN A 324 8.45 -12.95 -38.48
C ASN A 324 8.49 -14.37 -39.01
N TYR A 325 7.73 -15.27 -38.37
CA TYR A 325 7.61 -16.66 -38.81
C TYR A 325 6.52 -16.85 -39.87
N GLY A 326 5.68 -15.83 -40.10
CA GLY A 326 4.65 -15.86 -41.13
C GLY A 326 5.23 -15.75 -42.54
N LEU A 327 4.48 -16.23 -43.53
CA LEU A 327 4.76 -16.11 -44.96
C LEU A 327 4.26 -14.78 -45.55
N VAL A 328 3.75 -13.89 -44.69
CA VAL A 328 3.30 -12.55 -45.06
C VAL A 328 4.14 -11.54 -44.28
N GLY A 329 4.69 -10.55 -44.97
CA GLY A 329 5.40 -9.44 -44.34
C GLY A 329 4.46 -8.49 -43.59
N GLN A 330 4.98 -7.76 -42.61
CA GLN A 330 4.24 -6.73 -41.88
C GLN A 330 4.85 -5.35 -42.11
N SER A 331 4.01 -4.40 -42.54
CA SER A 331 4.35 -2.97 -42.63
C SER A 331 3.51 -2.14 -41.64
N GLY A 332 3.84 -0.85 -41.49
CA GLY A 332 3.07 0.08 -40.66
C GLY A 332 3.25 -0.13 -39.15
N LEU A 333 4.30 -0.84 -38.75
CA LEU A 333 4.69 -0.95 -37.35
C LEU A 333 5.27 0.38 -36.86
N SER A 334 4.93 0.73 -35.64
CA SER A 334 5.53 1.86 -34.92
C SER A 334 6.02 1.41 -33.57
N SER A 335 7.12 1.98 -33.10
CA SER A 335 7.60 1.81 -31.74
C SER A 335 7.42 3.11 -30.96
N LEU A 336 7.05 3.00 -29.69
CA LEU A 336 7.14 4.07 -28.70
C LEU A 336 8.21 3.65 -27.69
N SER A 337 9.31 4.37 -27.66
CA SER A 337 10.41 4.19 -26.72
C SER A 337 10.38 5.32 -25.70
N ASN A 338 10.62 5.03 -24.43
CA ASN A 338 10.58 5.99 -23.35
C ASN A 338 11.73 5.73 -22.39
N LEU A 339 12.70 6.63 -22.33
CA LEU A 339 13.78 6.60 -21.35
C LEU A 339 13.30 7.31 -20.08
N VAL A 340 13.24 6.58 -18.97
CA VAL A 340 12.89 7.09 -17.66
C VAL A 340 14.12 7.04 -16.76
N VAL A 341 14.59 8.21 -16.29
CA VAL A 341 15.74 8.34 -15.39
C VAL A 341 15.36 9.32 -14.28
N GLU A 342 15.46 8.92 -13.01
CA GLU A 342 15.16 9.77 -11.85
C GLU A 342 13.80 10.52 -11.95
N GLY A 343 12.78 9.88 -12.51
CA GLY A 343 11.43 10.46 -12.69
C GLY A 343 11.28 11.39 -13.90
N LYS A 344 12.37 11.74 -14.59
CA LYS A 344 12.32 12.43 -15.89
C LYS A 344 12.16 11.42 -17.02
N SER A 345 11.37 11.77 -18.03
CA SER A 345 10.98 10.88 -19.12
C SER A 345 11.24 11.52 -20.47
N THR A 346 12.04 10.87 -21.31
CA THR A 346 12.26 11.26 -22.71
C THR A 346 11.64 10.19 -23.60
N SER A 347 10.65 10.56 -24.41
CA SER A 347 9.99 9.61 -25.32
C SER A 347 10.35 9.86 -26.77
N ALA A 348 10.44 8.79 -27.54
CA ALA A 348 10.65 8.80 -28.98
C ALA A 348 9.68 7.80 -29.62
N GLN A 349 8.88 8.26 -30.59
CA GLN A 349 8.09 7.38 -31.43
C GLN A 349 8.79 7.21 -32.79
N LEU A 350 8.96 5.97 -33.25
CA LEU A 350 9.62 5.69 -34.52
C LEU A 350 8.75 4.76 -35.38
N SER A 351 8.75 4.99 -36.69
CA SER A 351 8.21 4.01 -37.63
C SER A 351 9.26 2.93 -37.85
N LEU A 352 8.86 1.68 -37.65
CA LEU A 352 9.70 0.53 -37.94
C LEU A 352 9.60 0.21 -39.44
N PRO A 353 10.70 -0.24 -40.07
CA PRO A 353 10.67 -0.71 -41.45
C PRO A 353 9.76 -1.93 -41.58
N ALA A 354 9.35 -2.24 -42.81
CA ALA A 354 8.58 -3.45 -43.06
C ALA A 354 9.40 -4.69 -42.68
N ILE A 355 8.80 -5.57 -41.89
CA ILE A 355 9.38 -6.86 -41.50
C ILE A 355 8.93 -7.87 -42.54
N THR A 356 9.86 -8.36 -43.36
CA THR A 356 9.55 -9.32 -44.42
C THR A 356 9.06 -10.66 -43.87
N ASP A 357 8.47 -11.49 -44.72
CA ASP A 357 8.10 -12.86 -44.40
C ASP A 357 9.33 -13.72 -44.06
N GLN A 358 9.15 -14.72 -43.19
CA GLN A 358 10.21 -15.66 -42.75
C GLN A 358 11.56 -15.00 -42.53
N SER A 359 11.59 -13.94 -41.72
CA SER A 359 12.79 -13.13 -41.51
C SER A 359 13.07 -12.86 -40.05
N LYS A 360 14.35 -12.62 -39.76
CA LYS A 360 14.86 -12.10 -38.50
C LYS A 360 15.43 -10.72 -38.82
N THR A 361 14.67 -9.70 -38.49
CA THR A 361 15.03 -8.31 -38.77
C THR A 361 15.58 -7.66 -37.52
N THR A 362 16.83 -7.19 -37.60
CA THR A 362 17.39 -6.31 -36.58
C THR A 362 17.14 -4.87 -37.00
N VAL A 363 16.23 -4.21 -36.29
CA VAL A 363 15.92 -2.80 -36.48
C VAL A 363 16.75 -2.00 -35.49
N SER A 364 17.71 -1.24 -36.00
CA SER A 364 18.41 -0.25 -35.18
C SER A 364 17.56 1.01 -35.16
N VAL A 365 16.92 1.24 -34.03
CA VAL A 365 16.06 2.39 -33.77
C VAL A 365 16.92 3.42 -33.03
N ALA A 366 17.56 4.32 -33.79
CA ALA A 366 18.19 5.51 -33.24
C ALA A 366 17.10 6.50 -32.80
N GLY A 367 16.38 6.18 -31.73
CA GLY A 367 15.53 7.14 -31.05
C GLY A 367 16.41 8.15 -30.32
N LYS A 368 16.06 9.43 -30.35
CA LYS A 368 16.69 10.46 -29.49
C LYS A 368 16.26 10.30 -28.04
N LEU A 369 16.57 9.16 -27.46
CA LEU A 369 16.48 8.96 -26.02
C LEU A 369 17.71 9.62 -25.40
N VAL A 370 17.72 10.95 -25.42
CA VAL A 370 18.77 11.76 -24.81
C VAL A 370 18.58 11.69 -23.30
N SER A 371 19.60 11.22 -22.60
CA SER A 371 19.66 11.29 -21.15
C SER A 371 19.92 12.74 -20.72
N ASP A 372 19.44 13.13 -19.53
CA ASP A 372 19.70 14.48 -19.02
C ASP A 372 21.21 14.66 -18.76
N ARG A 373 21.78 15.81 -19.14
CA ARG A 373 23.18 16.13 -18.85
C ARG A 373 23.42 16.35 -17.35
N SER A 374 22.38 16.62 -16.58
CA SER A 374 22.46 16.81 -15.14
C SER A 374 22.49 15.50 -14.34
N LEU A 375 22.50 14.34 -15.00
CA LEU A 375 22.52 13.06 -14.29
C LEU A 375 23.81 12.90 -13.50
N LYS A 376 23.68 12.33 -12.30
CA LYS A 376 24.82 11.97 -11.45
C LYS A 376 25.53 10.75 -12.00
N ASP A 377 26.81 10.60 -11.65
CA ASP A 377 27.55 9.40 -11.97
C ASP A 377 26.88 8.16 -11.36
N GLY A 378 26.67 7.12 -12.16
CA GLY A 378 25.97 5.90 -11.74
C GLY A 378 24.44 5.97 -11.75
N ALA A 379 23.83 7.04 -12.26
CA ALA A 379 22.37 7.18 -12.33
C ALA A 379 21.73 5.97 -13.06
N LEU A 380 20.68 5.42 -12.44
CA LEU A 380 19.93 4.28 -12.99
C LEU A 380 18.70 4.76 -13.74
N GLY A 381 18.57 4.31 -14.99
CA GLY A 381 17.42 4.51 -15.83
C GLY A 381 16.83 3.20 -16.33
N LYS A 382 15.69 3.32 -17.00
CA LYS A 382 15.09 2.25 -17.80
C LYS A 382 14.61 2.79 -19.13
N VAL A 383 14.81 2.02 -20.19
CA VAL A 383 14.19 2.24 -21.50
C VAL A 383 12.97 1.35 -21.56
N GLU A 384 11.78 1.94 -21.57
CA GLU A 384 10.52 1.26 -21.87
C GLU A 384 10.28 1.30 -23.36
N PHE A 385 9.92 0.18 -23.96
CA PHE A 385 9.76 0.07 -25.41
C PHE A 385 8.45 -0.66 -25.71
N ARG A 386 7.64 -0.09 -26.61
CA ARG A 386 6.35 -0.66 -27.01
C ARG A 386 6.24 -0.67 -28.53
N VAL A 387 5.82 -1.78 -29.12
CA VAL A 387 5.57 -1.88 -30.57
C VAL A 387 4.08 -1.96 -30.83
N ARG A 388 3.60 -1.18 -31.78
CA ARG A 388 2.20 -1.05 -32.15
C ARG A 388 1.97 -1.24 -33.63
N LEU A 389 0.83 -1.84 -33.96
CA LEU A 389 0.23 -1.84 -35.29
C LEU A 389 -1.11 -1.10 -35.20
N GLY A 390 -1.14 0.14 -35.68
CA GLY A 390 -2.26 1.04 -35.43
C GLY A 390 -2.44 1.31 -33.93
N SER A 391 -3.63 1.00 -33.39
CA SER A 391 -3.93 1.13 -31.95
C SER A 391 -3.60 -0.12 -31.13
N GLN A 392 -3.29 -1.25 -31.77
CA GLN A 392 -3.00 -2.50 -31.09
C GLN A 392 -1.53 -2.53 -30.64
N GLU A 393 -1.30 -2.73 -29.35
CA GLU A 393 0.03 -3.03 -28.80
C GLU A 393 0.34 -4.50 -29.06
N LEU A 394 1.45 -4.75 -29.76
CA LEU A 394 1.92 -6.10 -30.10
C LEU A 394 2.96 -6.61 -29.09
N PHE A 395 3.75 -5.70 -28.51
CA PHE A 395 4.84 -6.03 -27.60
C PHE A 395 5.21 -4.85 -26.72
N ALA A 396 5.62 -5.15 -25.49
CA ALA A 396 6.21 -4.19 -24.56
C ALA A 396 7.37 -4.86 -23.79
N ALA A 397 8.49 -4.15 -23.65
CA ALA A 397 9.62 -4.60 -22.85
C ALA A 397 10.37 -3.42 -22.25
N ASN A 398 11.14 -3.70 -21.20
CA ASN A 398 11.94 -2.71 -20.49
C ASN A 398 13.39 -3.18 -20.43
N ALA A 399 14.35 -2.28 -20.67
CA ALA A 399 15.77 -2.54 -20.53
C ALA A 399 16.38 -1.56 -19.53
N PRO A 400 17.02 -2.02 -18.44
CA PRO A 400 17.72 -1.12 -17.52
C PRO A 400 18.94 -0.51 -18.21
N VAL A 401 19.25 0.74 -17.88
CA VAL A 401 20.45 1.45 -18.36
C VAL A 401 21.10 2.16 -17.18
N ARG A 402 22.44 2.17 -17.14
CA ARG A 402 23.20 2.93 -16.14
C ARG A 402 24.00 3.99 -16.85
N PHE A 403 23.87 5.23 -16.40
CA PHE A 403 24.64 6.35 -16.92
C PHE A 403 25.86 6.57 -16.06
N ASN A 404 27.04 6.65 -16.68
CA ASN A 404 28.29 6.95 -15.99
C ASN A 404 29.02 8.04 -16.77
N TYR A 405 29.79 8.87 -16.08
CA TYR A 405 30.71 9.77 -16.76
C TYR A 405 31.89 8.98 -17.36
N PRO A 406 32.49 9.49 -18.46
CA PRO A 406 33.57 8.80 -19.15
C PRO A 406 34.86 8.71 -18.35
N MET A 407 35.05 9.64 -17.41
CA MET A 407 36.17 9.65 -16.50
C MET A 407 35.69 9.42 -15.06
N GLU A 408 36.60 8.96 -14.22
CA GLU A 408 36.46 8.84 -12.78
C GLU A 408 37.64 9.53 -12.13
N MET A 409 37.38 10.42 -11.17
CA MET A 409 38.43 11.15 -10.46
C MET A 409 38.47 10.78 -8.99
N ARG A 410 39.69 10.73 -8.46
CA ARG A 410 39.93 10.66 -7.02
C ARG A 410 41.22 11.40 -6.67
N VAL A 411 41.22 12.11 -5.54
CA VAL A 411 42.48 12.60 -4.96
C VAL A 411 43.12 11.41 -4.25
N THR A 412 44.38 11.10 -4.59
CA THR A 412 45.05 9.89 -4.11
C THR A 412 45.58 10.01 -2.68
N SER A 413 45.66 11.23 -2.14
CA SER A 413 46.01 11.48 -0.74
C SER A 413 44.99 12.40 -0.07
N ASP A 414 44.59 12.06 1.15
CA ASP A 414 43.70 12.87 1.98
C ASP A 414 44.46 14.12 2.49
N ILE A 415 44.51 15.17 1.67
CA ILE A 415 45.10 16.45 2.09
C ILE A 415 44.03 17.23 2.81
N ARG A 416 44.09 17.19 4.14
CA ARG A 416 43.23 18.04 4.97
C ARG A 416 43.90 19.35 5.34
N PHE A 417 45.23 19.45 5.23
CA PHE A 417 45.99 20.57 5.76
C PHE A 417 47.22 20.95 4.93
N ILE A 418 47.46 22.26 4.79
CA ILE A 418 48.68 22.83 4.20
C ILE A 418 49.13 24.02 5.05
N ALA A 419 50.39 23.97 5.52
CA ALA A 419 50.95 25.09 6.28
C ALA A 419 51.22 26.30 5.35
N PRO A 420 50.89 27.53 5.76
CA PRO A 420 51.20 28.77 5.04
C PRO A 420 52.67 28.86 4.65
N GLY A 421 52.92 29.24 3.39
CA GLY A 421 54.25 29.28 2.81
C GLY A 421 54.88 27.91 2.49
N SER A 422 54.22 26.80 2.83
CA SER A 422 54.68 25.45 2.49
C SER A 422 54.00 24.91 1.23
N SER A 423 54.60 23.88 0.65
CA SER A 423 54.10 23.13 -0.50
C SER A 423 53.80 21.68 -0.09
N THR A 424 52.60 21.19 -0.39
CA THR A 424 52.21 19.79 -0.17
C THR A 424 52.03 19.09 -1.50
N LYS A 425 52.63 17.91 -1.66
CA LYS A 425 52.47 17.07 -2.86
C LYS A 425 51.28 16.11 -2.68
N THR A 426 50.50 15.97 -3.74
CA THR A 426 49.41 15.00 -3.88
C THR A 426 49.33 14.54 -5.34
N ALA A 427 48.32 13.75 -5.67
CA ALA A 427 47.96 13.52 -7.05
C ALA A 427 46.43 13.42 -7.22
N VAL A 428 45.97 13.77 -8.42
CA VAL A 428 44.64 13.39 -8.90
C VAL A 428 44.81 12.18 -9.79
N ALA A 429 44.16 11.07 -9.42
CA ALA A 429 44.00 9.94 -10.31
C ALA A 429 42.78 10.18 -11.19
N VAL A 430 42.99 10.17 -12.51
CA VAL A 430 41.94 10.22 -13.53
C VAL A 430 41.90 8.87 -14.22
N LYS A 431 40.78 8.16 -14.11
CA LYS A 431 40.57 6.84 -14.71
C LYS A 431 39.56 6.94 -15.83
N ASN A 432 39.94 6.46 -17.02
CA ASN A 432 39.05 6.36 -18.16
C ASN A 432 38.20 5.09 -18.04
N ARG A 433 36.88 5.25 -18.00
CA ARG A 433 35.92 4.14 -17.92
C ARG A 433 35.46 3.65 -19.30
N THR A 434 35.82 4.35 -20.37
CA THR A 434 35.50 3.98 -21.75
C THR A 434 36.44 2.90 -22.29
N ASN A 435 36.03 2.24 -23.38
CA ASN A 435 36.80 1.25 -24.13
C ASN A 435 37.74 1.87 -25.20
N ILE A 436 37.74 3.20 -25.34
CA ILE A 436 38.61 3.96 -26.25
C ILE A 436 39.54 4.89 -25.47
N SER A 437 40.68 5.24 -26.06
CA SER A 437 41.55 6.28 -25.48
C SER A 437 40.92 7.66 -25.66
N LYS A 438 41.01 8.54 -24.65
CA LYS A 438 40.50 9.91 -24.73
C LYS A 438 41.54 10.92 -24.26
N ASP A 439 41.54 12.08 -24.90
CA ASP A 439 42.25 13.27 -24.44
C ASP A 439 41.33 14.07 -23.54
N VAL A 440 41.77 14.33 -22.32
CA VAL A 440 40.96 14.96 -21.27
C VAL A 440 41.69 16.18 -20.75
N ARG A 441 40.99 17.31 -20.70
CA ARG A 441 41.51 18.54 -20.08
C ARG A 441 41.15 18.54 -18.60
N VAL A 442 42.15 18.48 -17.74
CA VAL A 442 42.00 18.53 -16.29
C VAL A 442 42.18 19.96 -15.82
N LEU A 443 41.14 20.51 -15.21
CA LEU A 443 41.13 21.84 -14.61
C LEU A 443 41.19 21.69 -13.10
N VAL A 444 42.16 22.33 -12.48
CA VAL A 444 42.29 22.39 -11.03
C VAL A 444 42.14 23.85 -10.62
N SER A 445 41.13 24.11 -9.81
CA SER A 445 40.85 25.44 -9.28
C SER A 445 40.70 25.39 -7.77
N SER A 446 40.94 26.52 -7.13
CA SER A 446 40.75 26.70 -5.70
C SER A 446 39.72 27.79 -5.48
N SER A 447 38.83 27.62 -4.50
CA SER A 447 37.93 28.70 -4.08
C SER A 447 38.66 29.86 -3.40
N SER A 448 39.91 29.67 -2.98
CA SER A 448 40.75 30.70 -2.36
C SER A 448 41.96 31.02 -3.24
N ALA A 449 42.20 32.31 -3.48
CA ALA A 449 43.42 32.81 -4.12
C ALA A 449 44.68 32.52 -3.30
N LEU A 450 44.53 32.19 -2.01
CA LEU A 450 45.61 31.85 -1.08
C LEU A 450 46.12 30.42 -1.25
N LEU A 451 45.47 29.60 -2.08
CA LEU A 451 45.91 28.26 -2.43
C LEU A 451 46.13 28.17 -3.94
N SER A 452 47.38 27.96 -4.34
CA SER A 452 47.77 27.78 -5.74
C SER A 452 48.15 26.32 -6.01
N SER A 453 47.78 25.81 -7.18
CA SER A 453 48.18 24.49 -7.66
C SER A 453 49.22 24.61 -8.77
N SER A 454 50.16 23.67 -8.83
CA SER A 454 51.14 23.57 -9.93
C SER A 454 50.51 23.25 -11.28
N VAL A 455 49.36 22.57 -11.27
CA VAL A 455 48.53 22.31 -12.45
C VAL A 455 47.29 23.18 -12.32
N LYS A 456 47.05 24.05 -13.30
CA LYS A 456 45.79 24.80 -13.42
C LYS A 456 44.92 24.26 -14.55
N ASP A 457 45.58 23.80 -15.60
CA ASP A 457 44.98 23.36 -16.85
C ASP A 457 45.98 22.48 -17.59
N GLN A 458 45.66 21.20 -17.74
CA GLN A 458 46.52 20.24 -18.42
C GLN A 458 45.69 19.26 -19.25
N VAL A 459 46.10 19.05 -20.50
CA VAL A 459 45.53 18.00 -21.35
C VAL A 459 46.34 16.72 -21.15
N ILE A 460 45.64 15.62 -20.89
CA ILE A 460 46.23 14.30 -20.68
C ILE A 460 45.53 13.27 -21.56
N THR A 461 46.29 12.32 -22.10
CA THR A 461 45.73 11.17 -22.81
C THR A 461 45.59 10.01 -21.83
N VAL A 462 44.35 9.54 -21.63
CA VAL A 462 44.07 8.40 -20.76
C VAL A 462 43.61 7.23 -21.62
N GLY A 463 44.43 6.18 -21.68
CA GLY A 463 44.10 4.97 -22.43
C GLY A 463 42.83 4.27 -21.92
N ALA A 464 42.17 3.50 -22.77
CA ALA A 464 40.95 2.74 -22.45
C ALA A 464 41.10 1.92 -21.15
N GLY A 465 40.19 2.11 -20.19
CA GLY A 465 40.22 1.43 -18.91
C GLY A 465 41.42 1.74 -18.00
N ARG A 466 42.30 2.68 -18.37
CA ARG A 466 43.53 3.01 -17.62
C ARG A 466 43.32 4.18 -16.67
N GLU A 467 44.17 4.24 -15.66
CA GLU A 467 44.27 5.35 -14.71
C GLU A 467 45.60 6.09 -14.94
N VAL A 468 45.54 7.42 -14.96
CA VAL A 468 46.70 8.30 -14.99
C VAL A 468 46.71 9.10 -13.69
N GLN A 469 47.85 9.11 -13.01
CA GLN A 469 48.05 9.94 -11.82
C GLN A 469 48.72 11.25 -12.23
N LEU A 470 48.05 12.36 -11.95
CA LEU A 470 48.58 13.69 -12.14
C LEU A 470 49.15 14.22 -10.83
N PRO A 471 50.48 14.32 -10.70
CA PRO A 471 51.08 14.91 -9.51
C PRO A 471 50.66 16.38 -9.42
N LEU A 472 50.11 16.76 -8.26
CA LEU A 472 49.77 18.14 -7.94
C LEU A 472 50.63 18.60 -6.77
N GLU A 473 51.17 19.80 -6.90
CA GLU A 473 51.82 20.50 -5.79
C GLU A 473 50.93 21.68 -5.41
N LEU A 474 50.43 21.66 -4.19
CA LEU A 474 49.57 22.69 -3.63
C LEU A 474 50.42 23.60 -2.74
N LYS A 475 50.43 24.89 -3.04
CA LYS A 475 51.20 25.89 -2.29
C LYS A 475 50.27 26.93 -1.67
N ALA A 476 50.34 27.03 -0.35
CA ALA A 476 49.64 28.04 0.42
C ALA A 476 50.42 29.36 0.44
N ALA A 477 49.72 30.49 0.32
CA ALA A 477 50.29 31.82 0.49
C ALA A 477 50.86 31.99 1.91
N GLN A 478 51.86 32.86 2.08
CA GLN A 478 52.52 33.06 3.38
C GLN A 478 51.63 33.73 4.43
N ASP A 479 50.62 34.46 3.98
CA ASP A 479 49.66 35.24 4.77
C ASP A 479 48.32 34.51 4.99
N ALA A 480 48.18 33.27 4.53
CA ALA A 480 46.96 32.49 4.73
C ALA A 480 46.79 32.12 6.23
N PHE A 481 45.68 32.54 6.85
CA PHE A 481 45.42 32.28 8.27
C PHE A 481 43.98 31.79 8.48
N PHE A 482 43.83 30.51 8.82
CA PHE A 482 42.56 29.82 9.08
C PHE A 482 41.50 29.99 7.98
N ASP A 483 41.92 29.86 6.72
CA ASP A 483 41.00 29.84 5.58
C ASP A 483 40.78 28.42 5.07
N GLY A 484 39.51 28.01 5.05
CA GLY A 484 39.06 26.85 4.28
C GLY A 484 39.11 27.18 2.79
N ALA A 485 39.86 26.40 2.03
CA ALA A 485 39.88 26.44 0.58
C ALA A 485 39.27 25.14 0.05
N THR A 486 38.40 25.24 -0.94
CA THR A 486 37.88 24.07 -1.65
C THR A 486 38.71 23.88 -2.90
N LEU A 487 39.44 22.77 -2.98
CA LEU A 487 40.08 22.33 -4.20
C LEU A 487 39.02 21.68 -5.09
N LYS A 488 38.73 22.32 -6.22
CA LYS A 488 37.82 21.81 -7.25
C LYS A 488 38.62 21.25 -8.40
N VAL A 489 38.45 19.97 -8.66
CA VAL A 489 39.03 19.30 -9.82
C VAL A 489 37.89 18.91 -10.75
N SER A 490 37.98 19.34 -12.00
CA SER A 490 37.04 18.96 -13.05
C SER A 490 37.80 18.44 -14.28
N THR A 491 37.17 17.51 -14.99
CA THR A 491 37.65 17.07 -16.29
C THR A 491 36.69 17.53 -17.38
N LEU A 492 37.23 17.91 -18.54
CA LEU A 492 36.46 18.25 -19.73
C LEU A 492 36.86 17.33 -20.89
N ASP A 493 35.86 16.77 -21.56
CA ASP A 493 35.96 16.10 -22.86
C ASP A 493 35.36 17.06 -23.90
N GLY A 494 36.24 17.81 -24.58
CA GLY A 494 35.85 18.96 -25.39
C GLY A 494 35.23 20.09 -24.55
N LEU A 495 33.93 20.35 -24.74
CA LEU A 495 33.16 21.37 -24.00
C LEU A 495 32.28 20.77 -22.90
N LEU A 496 32.25 19.44 -22.74
CA LEU A 496 31.37 18.77 -21.79
C LEU A 496 32.15 18.28 -20.56
N PRO A 497 31.54 18.31 -19.36
CA PRO A 497 32.12 17.68 -18.20
C PRO A 497 32.34 16.19 -18.44
N ALA A 498 33.57 15.71 -18.23
CA ALA A 498 33.94 14.32 -18.37
C ALA A 498 33.87 13.54 -17.05
N THR A 499 33.61 14.22 -15.94
CA THR A 499 33.37 13.70 -14.58
C THR A 499 32.43 14.61 -13.81
N GLU A 500 31.87 14.10 -12.71
CA GLU A 500 31.40 14.94 -11.60
C GLU A 500 32.57 15.77 -11.02
N GLU A 501 32.27 17.00 -10.58
CA GLU A 501 33.26 17.88 -9.96
C GLU A 501 33.71 17.30 -8.62
N LEU A 502 35.01 17.04 -8.47
CA LEU A 502 35.57 16.58 -7.21
C LEU A 502 35.94 17.81 -6.38
N SER A 503 35.25 17.99 -5.26
CA SER A 503 35.55 19.02 -4.27
C SER A 503 36.20 18.40 -3.03
N SER A 504 37.38 18.88 -2.66
CA SER A 504 38.04 18.53 -1.39
C SER A 504 38.27 19.80 -0.57
N GLU A 505 37.89 19.78 0.70
CA GLU A 505 38.19 20.88 1.62
C GLU A 505 39.64 20.77 2.11
N VAL A 506 40.35 21.89 2.05
CA VAL A 506 41.73 22.03 2.50
C VAL A 506 41.78 23.19 3.50
N VAL A 507 42.24 22.92 4.71
CA VAL A 507 42.41 23.96 5.73
C VAL A 507 43.82 24.56 5.62
N LEU A 508 43.90 25.88 5.49
CA LEU A 508 45.14 26.65 5.56
C LEU A 508 45.31 27.22 6.97
N GLY A 509 46.41 26.93 7.66
CA GLY A 509 46.65 27.56 8.96
C GLY A 509 48.11 27.49 9.41
N THR A 510 48.57 28.55 10.04
CA THR A 510 49.94 28.65 10.55
C THR A 510 50.10 27.83 11.82
N PRO A 511 51.21 27.10 11.98
CA PRO A 511 51.59 26.58 13.28
C PRO A 511 51.71 27.70 14.31
N HIS A 512 51.20 27.46 15.50
CA HIS A 512 51.30 28.28 16.69
C HIS A 512 52.73 28.74 16.95
N LYS A 513 52.90 30.05 17.04
CA LYS A 513 54.13 30.69 17.52
C LYS A 513 53.76 31.56 18.72
N PRO A 514 54.20 31.19 19.95
CA PRO A 514 53.89 31.99 21.12
C PRO A 514 54.46 33.41 20.98
N THR A 515 53.65 34.42 21.24
CA THR A 515 54.13 35.81 21.30
C THR A 515 54.08 36.31 22.74
N SER A 516 55.16 36.94 23.21
CA SER A 516 55.22 37.49 24.57
C SER A 516 54.16 38.57 24.82
N SER A 517 53.74 39.26 23.76
CA SER A 517 52.72 40.32 23.74
C SER A 517 51.27 39.83 23.72
N SER A 518 51.02 38.54 23.50
CA SER A 518 49.66 38.01 23.51
C SER A 518 49.03 38.13 24.90
N GLU A 519 47.74 38.45 25.00
CA GLU A 519 46.93 38.48 26.21
C GLU A 519 46.35 37.10 26.58
N GLY A 520 46.55 36.07 25.74
CA GLY A 520 46.02 34.72 26.01
C GLY A 520 46.24 33.70 24.89
N LEU A 521 45.73 32.48 25.09
CA LEU A 521 45.88 31.37 24.14
C LEU A 521 44.52 30.73 23.85
N ILE A 522 44.16 30.54 22.58
CA ILE A 522 42.99 29.76 22.18
C ILE A 522 43.46 28.39 21.69
N ILE A 523 43.03 27.32 22.34
CA ILE A 523 43.28 25.94 21.92
C ILE A 523 41.99 25.39 21.35
N GLY A 524 42.00 24.87 20.13
CA GLY A 524 40.82 24.23 19.54
C GLY A 524 41.21 23.17 18.54
N GLY A 525 40.30 22.23 18.29
CA GLY A 525 40.55 21.16 17.32
C GLY A 525 40.05 21.46 15.91
N ASP A 526 39.23 22.50 15.73
CA ASP A 526 38.98 23.12 14.43
C ASP A 526 38.81 24.64 14.62
N LEU A 527 39.93 25.37 14.54
CA LEU A 527 39.87 26.83 14.68
C LEU A 527 39.39 27.54 13.40
N SER A 528 39.12 26.79 12.32
CA SER A 528 38.63 27.33 11.04
C SER A 528 37.09 27.45 10.98
N GLU A 529 36.36 26.86 11.93
CA GLU A 529 34.91 27.06 12.06
C GLU A 529 34.57 28.48 12.53
N ARG A 530 33.41 29.00 12.09
CA ARG A 530 33.04 30.43 12.17
C ARG A 530 33.21 31.06 13.56
N GLY A 531 32.92 30.33 14.63
CA GLY A 531 33.05 30.85 16.01
C GLY A 531 34.51 31.06 16.45
N SER A 532 35.40 30.15 16.05
CA SER A 532 36.83 30.18 16.39
C SER A 532 37.60 31.21 15.58
N ARG A 533 37.21 31.46 14.31
CA ARG A 533 37.81 32.51 13.47
C ARG A 533 37.69 33.89 14.11
N HIS A 534 36.54 34.23 14.68
CA HIS A 534 36.32 35.54 15.30
C HIS A 534 37.16 35.73 16.58
N LEU A 535 37.38 34.66 17.34
CA LEU A 535 38.25 34.70 18.52
C LEU A 535 39.73 34.77 18.12
N GLY A 536 40.15 34.03 17.10
CA GLY A 536 41.53 34.01 16.59
C GLY A 536 41.97 35.25 15.81
N GLN A 537 41.02 36.05 15.30
CA GLN A 537 41.31 37.34 14.64
C GLN A 537 41.54 38.49 15.64
N SER A 538 41.33 38.26 16.94
CA SER A 538 41.82 39.17 17.98
C SER A 538 43.34 39.21 17.91
N ALA A 539 43.92 40.35 17.51
CA ALA A 539 45.38 40.56 17.43
C ALA A 539 46.13 40.38 18.78
N LYS A 540 45.40 40.02 19.83
CA LYS A 540 45.88 39.88 21.19
C LYS A 540 45.76 38.46 21.73
N LEU A 541 45.26 37.47 20.97
CA LEU A 541 45.23 36.08 21.42
C LEU A 541 46.04 35.22 20.45
N ASP A 542 46.92 34.39 21.00
CA ASP A 542 47.59 33.38 20.19
C ASP A 542 46.62 32.20 19.98
N THR A 543 46.77 31.45 18.89
CA THR A 543 45.91 30.31 18.56
C THR A 543 46.74 29.04 18.42
N PHE A 544 46.23 27.92 18.94
CA PHE A 544 46.82 26.59 18.90
C PHE A 544 45.77 25.61 18.36
N ASP A 545 45.84 25.31 17.06
CA ASP A 545 44.91 24.38 16.43
C ASP A 545 45.49 22.96 16.52
N LEU A 546 44.81 22.06 17.23
CA LEU A 546 45.30 20.71 17.51
C LEU A 546 45.53 19.86 16.24
N ARG A 547 44.92 20.22 15.09
CA ARG A 547 45.19 19.56 13.80
C ARG A 547 46.48 20.04 13.15
N ILE A 548 46.86 21.28 13.44
CA ILE A 548 48.01 21.98 12.83
C ILE A 548 49.25 21.81 13.70
N ASP A 549 49.09 22.07 14.99
CA ASP A 549 50.15 22.12 16.00
C ASP A 549 50.41 20.77 16.68
N GLY A 550 49.60 19.78 16.32
CA GLY A 550 49.56 18.46 16.92
C GLY A 550 48.72 18.42 18.20
N SER A 551 48.46 17.20 18.66
CA SER A 551 47.62 16.90 19.82
C SER A 551 48.20 17.28 21.18
N THR A 552 49.46 17.76 21.22
CA THR A 552 50.21 17.93 22.46
C THR A 552 50.56 19.39 22.76
N VAL A 553 49.70 20.07 23.52
CA VAL A 553 50.04 21.28 24.27
C VAL A 553 50.95 20.89 25.43
N SER A 554 52.12 21.52 25.58
CA SER A 554 53.10 21.18 26.63
C SER A 554 53.23 22.29 27.66
N ALA A 555 53.69 21.96 28.87
CA ALA A 555 53.95 22.95 29.92
C ALA A 555 54.93 24.04 29.47
N ASN A 556 55.88 23.73 28.57
CA ASN A 556 56.80 24.73 28.05
C ASN A 556 56.12 25.75 27.13
N ILE A 557 55.09 25.35 26.38
CA ILE A 557 54.26 26.27 25.60
C ILE A 557 53.47 27.17 26.55
N LEU A 558 52.85 26.57 27.59
CA LEU A 558 51.99 27.28 28.53
C LEU A 558 52.73 28.27 29.45
N LYS A 559 54.02 28.05 29.74
CA LYS A 559 54.86 28.99 30.52
C LYS A 559 54.86 30.40 29.95
N ASN A 560 54.74 30.56 28.63
CA ASN A 560 54.70 31.86 27.96
C ASN A 560 53.39 32.64 28.23
N TYR A 561 52.41 31.99 28.84
CA TYR A 561 51.09 32.53 29.15
C TYR A 561 50.83 32.69 30.64
N SER A 562 51.86 32.60 31.50
CA SER A 562 51.69 32.76 32.95
C SER A 562 50.95 34.07 33.29
N GLY A 563 49.87 33.98 34.06
CA GLY A 563 49.01 35.12 34.42
C GLY A 563 48.05 35.59 33.31
N LYS A 564 47.93 34.84 32.21
CA LYS A 564 47.03 35.12 31.08
C LYS A 564 45.88 34.12 31.02
N VAL A 565 44.90 34.38 30.15
CA VAL A 565 43.72 33.52 29.96
C VAL A 565 43.96 32.53 28.83
N ILE A 566 43.71 31.24 29.08
CA ILE A 566 43.70 30.20 28.05
C ILE A 566 42.26 29.80 27.77
N HIS A 567 41.80 30.02 26.55
CA HIS A 567 40.52 29.55 26.07
C HIS A 567 40.68 28.19 25.40
N VAL A 568 39.90 27.19 25.79
CA VAL A 568 39.88 25.87 25.18
C VAL A 568 38.51 25.70 24.52
N VAL A 569 38.46 25.67 23.19
CA VAL A 569 37.20 25.68 22.44
C VAL A 569 36.81 24.26 22.04
N GLY A 570 35.69 23.78 22.58
CA GLY A 570 35.10 22.48 22.29
C GLY A 570 34.56 22.39 20.86
N SER A 571 35.20 21.50 20.10
CA SER A 571 34.74 20.93 18.83
C SER A 571 34.93 19.41 18.93
N ASP A 572 34.40 18.61 18.00
CA ASP A 572 34.58 17.14 18.00
C ASP A 572 36.06 16.73 18.05
N SER A 573 36.93 17.60 17.53
CA SER A 573 38.38 17.46 17.50
C SER A 573 39.09 17.71 18.84
N ILE A 574 38.41 18.16 19.90
CA ILE A 574 39.03 18.32 21.23
C ILE A 574 39.37 16.96 21.88
N ARG A 575 38.80 15.87 21.36
CA ARG A 575 39.22 14.48 21.63
C ARG A 575 40.70 14.25 21.33
N LEU A 576 41.30 15.10 20.50
CA LEU A 576 42.72 15.06 20.16
C LEU A 576 43.60 15.58 21.29
N LEU A 577 43.09 16.24 22.34
CA LEU A 577 43.93 16.63 23.47
C LEU A 577 44.51 15.38 24.15
N SER A 578 45.84 15.26 24.11
CA SER A 578 46.54 14.19 24.81
C SER A 578 46.37 14.32 26.33
N SER A 579 46.50 13.21 27.07
CA SER A 579 46.56 13.23 28.53
C SER A 579 47.65 14.18 29.05
N SER A 580 48.79 14.26 28.34
CA SER A 580 49.87 15.18 28.68
C SER A 580 49.50 16.66 28.54
N SER A 581 48.64 17.00 27.57
CA SER A 581 48.12 18.36 27.40
C SER A 581 47.17 18.77 28.48
N ILE A 582 46.34 17.84 28.93
CA ILE A 582 45.42 18.05 30.03
C ILE A 582 46.22 18.27 31.33
N SER A 583 47.25 17.45 31.57
CA SER A 583 48.15 17.67 32.71
C SER A 583 48.88 19.01 32.65
N ALA A 584 49.32 19.45 31.45
CA ALA A 584 49.94 20.77 31.28
C ALA A 584 48.96 21.92 31.59
N LEU A 585 47.72 21.82 31.11
CA LEU A 585 46.65 22.80 31.39
C LEU A 585 46.29 22.84 32.88
N SER A 586 46.26 21.69 33.55
CA SER A 586 46.08 21.59 35.01
C SER A 586 47.17 22.31 35.77
N ALA A 587 48.42 21.97 35.48
CA ALA A 587 49.57 22.59 36.13
C ALA A 587 49.61 24.11 35.91
N PHE A 588 49.20 24.57 34.72
CA PHE A 588 49.07 26.00 34.43
C PHE A 588 48.03 26.68 35.33
N ALA A 589 46.83 26.09 35.47
CA ALA A 589 45.78 26.63 36.32
C ALA A 589 46.17 26.67 37.81
N GLU A 590 46.87 25.63 38.28
CA GLU A 590 47.37 25.55 39.66
C GLU A 590 48.37 26.66 40.01
N THR A 591 49.10 27.19 39.02
CA THR A 591 50.00 28.34 39.21
C THR A 591 49.30 29.70 39.18
N GLY A 592 47.95 29.72 39.16
CA GLY A 592 47.13 30.93 39.15
C GLY A 592 46.75 31.43 37.75
N GLY A 593 46.98 30.63 36.69
CA GLY A 593 46.47 30.91 35.35
C GLY A 593 44.96 30.66 35.24
N LEU A 594 44.28 31.38 34.35
CA LEU A 594 42.84 31.16 34.11
C LEU A 594 42.66 30.30 32.86
N VAL A 595 41.97 29.17 32.98
CA VAL A 595 41.57 28.33 31.83
C VAL A 595 40.06 28.37 31.67
N VAL A 596 39.59 28.78 30.50
CA VAL A 596 38.18 28.87 30.13
C VAL A 596 37.87 27.83 29.07
N VAL A 597 37.07 26.81 29.42
CA VAL A 597 36.65 25.79 28.46
C VAL A 597 35.28 26.17 27.89
N TRP A 598 35.24 26.43 26.59
CA TRP A 598 34.04 26.74 25.85
C TRP A 598 33.45 25.46 25.26
N ASN A 599 32.12 25.40 25.15
CA ASN A 599 31.41 24.39 24.37
C ASN A 599 31.67 22.94 24.84
N VAL A 600 31.45 22.71 26.14
CA VAL A 600 31.62 21.41 26.81
C VAL A 600 30.58 20.41 26.27
N SER A 601 30.93 19.60 25.27
CA SER A 601 30.07 18.51 24.76
C SER A 601 30.37 17.17 25.45
N GLN A 602 29.51 16.17 25.25
CA GLN A 602 29.64 14.80 25.81
C GLN A 602 30.90 14.04 25.35
N ASP A 603 31.66 14.65 24.45
CA ASP A 603 32.75 14.03 23.73
C ASP A 603 34.13 14.44 24.25
N LEU A 604 34.20 15.21 25.34
CA LEU A 604 35.47 15.57 25.97
C LEU A 604 36.21 14.33 26.52
N PRO A 605 37.56 14.29 26.41
CA PRO A 605 38.37 13.23 27.02
C PRO A 605 38.07 13.05 28.51
N ASN A 606 37.94 11.81 28.98
CA ASN A 606 37.65 11.51 30.40
C ASN A 606 38.68 12.12 31.37
N SER A 607 39.94 12.23 30.95
CA SER A 607 40.98 12.91 31.71
C SER A 607 40.72 14.40 31.87
N LEU A 608 40.13 15.07 30.87
CA LEU A 608 39.79 16.50 30.95
C LEU A 608 38.56 16.71 31.83
N LEU A 609 37.54 15.87 31.69
CA LEU A 609 36.36 15.87 32.56
C LEU A 609 36.74 15.63 34.02
N SER A 610 37.61 14.64 34.27
CA SER A 610 38.14 14.34 35.60
C SER A 610 38.91 15.52 36.19
N TRP A 611 39.71 16.23 35.38
CA TRP A 611 40.42 17.43 35.83
C TRP A 611 39.47 18.58 36.19
N LEU A 612 38.43 18.80 35.39
CA LEU A 612 37.41 19.83 35.65
C LEU A 612 36.52 19.48 36.87
N GLY A 613 36.74 18.35 37.54
CA GLY A 613 35.90 17.88 38.64
C GLY A 613 34.49 17.50 38.18
N VAL A 614 34.36 17.13 36.91
CA VAL A 614 33.11 16.77 36.24
C VAL A 614 33.07 15.25 36.10
N GLN A 615 32.24 14.59 36.90
CA GLN A 615 31.97 13.16 36.71
C GLN A 615 30.86 12.95 35.69
N ARG A 616 31.05 11.99 34.77
CA ARG A 616 29.93 11.45 33.97
C ARG A 616 29.09 10.59 34.91
N SER A 617 27.98 11.08 35.42
CA SER A 617 27.03 10.22 36.13
C SER A 617 26.32 9.34 35.10
N GLN A 618 26.68 8.05 35.03
CA GLN A 618 25.80 7.07 34.40
C GLN A 618 24.71 6.72 35.40
N ALA A 619 23.70 7.58 35.52
CA ALA A 619 22.45 7.19 36.15
C ALA A 619 21.74 6.22 35.19
N THR A 620 21.83 4.92 35.45
CA THR A 620 21.08 3.90 34.70
C THR A 620 19.59 3.87 35.08
N SER A 621 19.16 4.69 36.05
CA SER A 621 17.77 4.86 36.51
C SER A 621 17.60 6.21 37.20
N LEU A 622 16.56 6.98 36.87
CA LEU A 622 16.28 8.32 37.44
C LEU A 622 15.84 8.33 38.91
N SER A 623 15.68 7.18 39.58
CA SER A 623 15.18 7.10 40.95
C SER A 623 16.17 7.53 42.05
N ASP A 624 17.46 7.65 41.72
CA ASP A 624 18.52 7.72 42.75
C ASP A 624 19.05 9.14 42.99
N LEU A 625 18.53 10.15 42.28
CA LEU A 625 18.91 11.55 42.46
C LEU A 625 17.89 12.28 43.34
N LYS A 626 18.27 12.60 44.58
CA LYS A 626 17.48 13.44 45.50
C LYS A 626 17.47 14.89 45.03
N GLY A 627 16.60 15.19 44.08
CA GLY A 627 16.37 16.50 43.46
C GLY A 627 15.21 16.44 42.47
N ASP A 628 14.05 16.00 42.95
CA ASP A 628 12.92 15.50 42.14
C ASP A 628 12.22 16.55 41.26
N ASP A 629 12.37 17.86 41.51
CA ASP A 629 11.53 18.88 40.85
C ASP A 629 12.15 19.54 39.60
N LEU A 630 13.48 19.57 39.48
CA LEU A 630 14.14 20.22 38.33
C LEU A 630 14.25 19.29 37.12
N PHE A 631 14.46 17.98 37.35
CA PHE A 631 14.75 17.01 36.28
C PHE A 631 13.51 16.38 35.65
N ARG A 632 12.40 16.23 36.39
CA ARG A 632 11.09 15.86 35.79
C ARG A 632 10.58 16.92 34.80
N GLY A 633 11.03 18.17 34.97
CA GLY A 633 10.77 19.27 34.04
C GLY A 633 11.44 19.11 32.68
N PHE A 634 12.51 18.31 32.54
CA PHE A 634 13.23 18.11 31.28
C PHE A 634 12.84 16.80 30.56
N GLU A 635 12.56 15.71 31.29
CA GLU A 635 12.02 14.47 30.68
C GLU A 635 10.59 14.66 30.12
N SER A 636 9.78 15.52 30.74
CA SER A 636 8.40 15.81 30.28
C SER A 636 8.33 16.63 28.98
N LEU A 637 9.46 17.17 28.50
CA LEU A 637 9.55 17.95 27.26
C LEU A 637 9.77 17.11 26.01
N GLY A 638 9.79 15.77 26.13
CA GLY A 638 9.95 14.86 25.00
C GLY A 638 11.28 14.96 24.25
N LEU A 639 12.23 15.75 24.75
CA LEU A 639 13.62 15.74 24.30
C LEU A 639 14.16 14.35 24.62
N ASN A 640 14.46 13.54 23.59
CA ASN A 640 15.49 12.50 23.73
C ASN A 640 16.86 13.20 23.85
N ALA A 641 16.99 14.06 24.86
CA ALA A 641 18.30 14.38 25.38
C ALA A 641 18.67 13.21 26.27
N ARG A 642 19.78 12.54 25.97
CA ARG A 642 20.59 12.03 27.07
C ARG A 642 21.03 13.25 27.86
N ALA A 643 20.20 13.70 28.80
CA ALA A 643 20.58 14.69 29.78
C ALA A 643 21.49 13.97 30.78
N GLU A 644 22.77 13.83 30.41
CA GLU A 644 23.77 13.45 31.39
C GLU A 644 24.02 14.67 32.28
N VAL A 645 23.61 14.54 33.54
CA VAL A 645 23.87 15.55 34.56
C VAL A 645 25.35 15.49 34.88
N LEU A 646 26.08 16.52 34.46
CA LEU A 646 27.45 16.76 34.89
C LEU A 646 27.39 17.28 36.33
N THR A 647 27.61 16.39 37.29
CA THR A 647 27.68 16.74 38.71
C THR A 647 29.09 17.26 39.00
N LEU A 648 29.17 18.49 39.51
CA LEU A 648 30.42 19.06 40.03
C LEU A 648 30.70 18.48 41.42
N GLU A 649 31.92 17.99 41.66
CA GLU A 649 32.30 17.60 43.02
C GLU A 649 32.40 18.83 43.96
N ARG A 650 32.21 18.63 45.27
CA ARG A 650 32.32 19.70 46.30
C ARG A 650 33.60 20.57 46.19
N PRO A 651 34.78 20.06 45.81
CA PRO A 651 35.97 20.89 45.60
C PRO A 651 35.82 21.87 44.42
N ALA A 652 35.12 21.48 43.35
CA ALA A 652 34.95 22.31 42.16
C ALA A 652 34.04 23.53 42.41
N VAL A 653 33.08 23.41 43.33
CA VAL A 653 32.20 24.53 43.75
C VAL A 653 33.01 25.60 44.49
N ALA A 654 33.98 25.21 45.32
CA ALA A 654 34.87 26.16 46.00
C ALA A 654 35.76 26.92 45.02
N SER A 655 36.30 26.25 43.99
CA SER A 655 37.11 26.89 42.94
C SER A 655 36.30 27.81 42.02
N LEU A 656 35.02 27.50 41.77
CA LEU A 656 34.09 28.36 41.01
C LEU A 656 33.76 29.66 41.79
N LEU A 657 33.58 29.55 43.11
CA LEU A 657 33.33 30.68 44.01
C LEU A 657 34.58 31.56 44.24
N MET A 658 35.78 31.03 44.00
CA MET A 658 37.05 31.78 44.04
C MET A 658 37.44 32.41 42.69
N GLY A 659 36.61 32.29 41.65
CA GLY A 659 36.83 32.94 40.34
C GLY A 659 37.93 32.33 39.46
N GLN A 660 38.41 31.13 39.79
CA GLN A 660 39.52 30.48 39.06
C GLN A 660 39.07 29.72 37.79
N PHE A 661 37.77 29.50 37.60
CA PHE A 661 37.20 28.82 36.42
C PHE A 661 35.82 29.41 36.06
N VAL A 662 35.54 29.51 34.76
CA VAL A 662 34.21 29.86 34.23
C VAL A 662 33.79 28.80 33.22
N ILE A 663 32.68 28.10 33.48
CA ILE A 663 32.10 27.09 32.58
C ILE A 663 30.89 27.71 31.90
N GLY A 664 31.02 28.08 30.62
CA GLY A 664 29.92 28.55 29.79
C GLY A 664 29.38 27.43 28.90
N GLY A 665 28.15 26.97 29.14
CA GLY A 665 27.50 25.95 28.31
C GLY A 665 26.44 26.53 27.39
N VAL A 666 26.59 26.37 26.07
CA VAL A 666 25.51 26.52 25.09
C VAL A 666 25.75 25.57 23.92
N THR A 667 24.78 24.72 23.58
CA THR A 667 24.48 24.32 22.19
C THR A 667 23.04 23.84 22.10
N ALA A 668 22.23 24.49 21.26
CA ALA A 668 21.06 23.87 20.65
C ALA A 668 21.07 24.23 19.16
N PHE A 669 21.36 23.25 18.31
CA PHE A 669 21.18 23.37 16.86
C PHE A 669 19.86 22.70 16.50
N ASN A 670 18.97 23.45 15.85
CA ASN A 670 17.86 22.88 15.07
C ASN A 670 18.23 23.04 13.58
N PRO A 671 18.34 21.97 12.78
CA PRO A 671 18.81 22.08 11.40
C PRO A 671 17.75 22.59 10.41
N LEU A 672 16.62 23.15 10.85
CA LEU A 672 15.56 23.62 9.97
C LEU A 672 14.99 24.98 10.42
N GLY A 673 15.39 26.07 9.74
CA GLY A 673 14.67 27.35 9.67
C GLY A 673 15.34 28.59 10.28
N ASP A 674 15.34 29.69 9.51
CA ASP A 674 15.80 31.05 9.86
C ASP A 674 14.96 31.70 10.98
N VAL A 675 15.25 31.37 12.25
CA VAL A 675 14.82 32.20 13.39
C VAL A 675 16.03 32.53 14.25
N VAL A 676 16.41 33.81 14.26
CA VAL A 676 17.37 34.37 15.22
C VAL A 676 16.74 34.27 16.61
N GLY A 677 17.12 33.25 17.38
CA GLY A 677 16.84 33.19 18.81
C GLY A 677 17.61 34.32 19.51
N ARG A 678 16.89 35.26 20.13
CA ARG A 678 17.49 36.22 21.07
C ARG A 678 18.05 35.45 22.26
N VAL A 679 19.35 35.62 22.49
CA VAL A 679 20.07 35.09 23.67
C VAL A 679 19.66 35.92 24.89
N VAL A 680 19.21 35.26 25.95
CA VAL A 680 19.23 35.83 27.30
C VAL A 680 20.41 35.18 28.02
N SER A 681 21.48 35.94 28.22
CA SER A 681 22.49 35.62 29.24
C SER A 681 21.87 35.89 30.60
N LEU A 682 21.65 34.84 31.38
CA LEU A 682 21.16 34.95 32.75
C LEU A 682 22.33 34.90 33.72
N GLY A 683 22.95 36.06 33.93
CA GLY A 683 23.50 36.37 35.24
C GLY A 683 22.34 36.90 36.07
N PHE A 684 21.71 36.06 36.88
CA PHE A 684 20.69 36.54 37.80
C PHE A 684 21.36 37.03 39.08
N ASP A 685 21.11 38.28 39.40
CA ASP A 685 20.99 38.70 40.79
C ASP A 685 19.64 38.20 41.30
N THR A 686 19.62 37.41 42.36
CA THR A 686 18.43 36.73 42.89
C THR A 686 17.40 37.67 43.51
N ASP A 687 17.72 38.96 43.63
CA ASP A 687 16.91 39.93 44.38
C ASP A 687 15.82 40.66 43.55
N VAL A 688 15.76 40.50 42.22
CA VAL A 688 14.94 41.37 41.35
C VAL A 688 13.79 40.68 40.60
N LEU A 689 13.56 39.38 40.79
CA LEU A 689 12.40 38.70 40.20
C LEU A 689 11.45 38.15 41.29
N PRO A 690 10.28 38.79 41.53
CA PRO A 690 9.31 38.23 42.45
C PRO A 690 8.86 36.87 41.94
N LYS A 691 8.88 35.88 42.84
CA LYS A 691 8.59 34.45 42.64
C LYS A 691 7.42 34.16 41.68
N VAL A 692 6.38 35.00 41.71
CA VAL A 692 5.17 34.89 40.87
C VAL A 692 5.47 35.02 39.37
N ALA A 693 6.43 35.86 38.97
CA ALA A 693 6.81 36.03 37.56
C ALA A 693 7.65 34.85 37.05
N MET A 694 8.42 34.20 37.94
CA MET A 694 9.20 33.01 37.61
C MET A 694 8.28 31.79 37.48
N ASP A 695 7.28 31.66 38.35
CA ASP A 695 6.31 30.57 38.31
C ASP A 695 5.40 30.65 37.07
N ASP A 696 4.97 31.85 36.64
CA ASP A 696 4.21 32.04 35.39
C ASP A 696 5.05 31.73 34.15
N LEU A 697 6.31 32.14 34.12
CA LEU A 697 7.25 31.86 33.02
C LEU A 697 7.57 30.35 32.92
N ILE A 698 7.81 29.69 34.05
CA ILE A 698 8.03 28.25 34.13
C ILE A 698 6.77 27.48 33.75
N SER A 699 5.59 27.95 34.15
CA SER A 699 4.30 27.34 33.77
C SER A 699 4.06 27.41 32.26
N ARG A 700 4.32 28.57 31.63
CA ARG A 700 4.20 28.75 30.17
C ARG A 700 5.23 27.94 29.38
N ALA A 701 6.48 27.85 29.87
CA ALA A 701 7.53 27.05 29.27
C ALA A 701 7.25 25.53 29.38
N LYS A 702 6.70 25.07 30.52
CA LYS A 702 6.26 23.68 30.72
C LYS A 702 5.10 23.29 29.81
N SER A 703 4.14 24.19 29.58
CA SER A 703 2.98 23.96 28.71
C SER A 703 3.38 23.82 27.22
N ALA A 704 4.32 24.65 26.74
CA ALA A 704 4.75 24.68 25.34
C ALA A 704 5.56 23.46 24.86
N ALA A 705 5.99 22.60 25.79
CA ALA A 705 6.99 21.56 25.50
C ALA A 705 6.51 20.12 25.73
N LEU A 706 5.29 19.92 26.23
CA LEU A 706 4.66 18.60 26.39
C LEU A 706 4.42 17.90 25.04
N LYS A 707 4.34 16.56 24.98
CA LYS A 707 3.89 15.84 23.78
C LYS A 707 2.41 16.11 23.51
N PHE A 708 1.98 16.13 22.24
CA PHE A 708 0.60 16.49 21.85
C PHE A 708 -0.47 15.75 22.66
N SER A 709 -0.31 14.44 22.89
CA SER A 709 -1.26 13.64 23.70
C SER A 709 -1.31 14.00 25.18
N ASP A 710 -0.21 14.53 25.74
CA ASP A 710 -0.12 14.92 27.15
C ASP A 710 -0.57 16.37 27.36
N ARG A 711 -0.33 17.27 26.38
CA ARG A 711 -1.01 18.57 26.33
C ARG A 711 -2.52 18.39 26.31
N LEU A 712 -3.00 17.42 25.53
CA LEU A 712 -4.42 17.07 25.44
C LEU A 712 -5.02 16.65 26.78
N LYS A 713 -4.33 15.77 27.53
CA LYS A 713 -4.73 15.38 28.89
C LYS A 713 -4.58 16.51 29.91
N LEU A 714 -3.63 17.40 29.74
CA LEU A 714 -3.47 18.58 30.60
C LEU A 714 -4.60 19.58 30.34
N ALA A 715 -4.96 19.80 29.08
CA ALA A 715 -6.09 20.63 28.66
C ALA A 715 -7.47 20.03 28.98
N GLU A 716 -7.55 18.76 29.34
CA GLU A 716 -8.74 18.15 29.99
C GLU A 716 -8.92 18.62 31.44
N LYS A 717 -7.88 19.22 32.06
CA LYS A 717 -7.90 19.66 33.47
C LYS A 717 -7.60 21.15 33.65
N ASP A 718 -6.83 21.78 32.77
CA ASP A 718 -6.37 23.18 32.85
C ASP A 718 -6.52 23.92 31.51
N ASP A 719 -7.32 24.97 31.48
CA ASP A 719 -7.64 25.71 30.26
C ASP A 719 -6.44 26.53 29.72
N ALA A 720 -5.44 26.81 30.55
CA ALA A 720 -4.22 27.52 30.14
C ALA A 720 -3.35 26.71 29.16
N ALA A 721 -3.57 25.41 29.04
CA ALA A 721 -2.87 24.52 28.10
C ALA A 721 -3.48 24.50 26.69
N ILE A 722 -4.70 25.05 26.51
CA ILE A 722 -5.44 25.02 25.23
C ILE A 722 -4.70 25.75 24.08
N PRO A 723 -4.10 26.95 24.26
CA PRO A 723 -3.41 27.65 23.18
C PRO A 723 -2.22 26.86 22.60
N GLY A 724 -1.50 26.11 23.43
CA GLY A 724 -0.35 25.30 23.01
C GLY A 724 -0.74 24.09 22.14
N ILE A 725 -1.97 23.59 22.25
CA ILE A 725 -2.52 22.53 21.38
C ILE A 725 -2.86 23.08 20.00
N ILE A 726 -3.34 24.33 19.95
CA ILE A 726 -3.76 24.99 18.71
C ILE A 726 -2.56 25.34 17.82
N VAL A 727 -1.42 25.70 18.43
CA VAL A 727 -0.16 25.91 17.69
C VAL A 727 0.34 24.62 17.02
N ASP A 728 0.30 23.49 17.72
CA ASP A 728 0.67 22.18 17.15
C ASP A 728 -0.29 21.77 16.01
N PHE A 729 -1.58 22.01 16.20
CA PHE A 729 -2.60 21.73 15.18
C PHE A 729 -2.40 22.57 13.91
N LYS A 730 -2.02 23.84 14.06
CA LYS A 730 -1.64 24.72 12.93
C LYS A 730 -0.36 24.22 12.24
N ALA A 731 0.64 23.78 12.99
CA ALA A 731 1.90 23.27 12.43
C ALA A 731 1.70 21.98 11.61
N GLU A 732 0.86 21.06 12.09
CA GLU A 732 0.53 19.80 11.39
C GLU A 732 -0.34 20.05 10.14
N LEU A 733 -1.16 21.10 10.14
CA LEU A 733 -1.87 21.60 8.94
C LEU A 733 -0.95 22.32 7.93
N ILE A 734 0.24 22.79 8.33
CA ILE A 734 1.13 23.58 7.44
C ILE A 734 2.31 22.75 6.90
N GLY A 735 2.59 21.56 7.43
CA GLY A 735 3.71 20.70 7.00
C GLY A 735 3.49 19.96 5.66
N ASP A 736 4.58 19.79 4.89
CA ASP A 736 4.66 19.27 3.51
C ASP A 736 4.20 17.81 3.28
N ASP A 737 3.57 17.14 4.25
CA ASP A 737 3.07 15.76 4.10
C ASP A 737 1.61 15.57 4.52
N ILE A 738 0.77 16.53 4.12
CA ILE A 738 -0.69 16.44 4.24
C ILE A 738 -1.26 15.26 3.43
N ASN A 739 -0.67 14.90 2.29
CA ASN A 739 -1.17 13.79 1.47
C ASN A 739 -1.02 12.42 2.14
N THR A 740 0.05 12.18 2.88
CA THR A 740 0.22 10.93 3.65
C THR A 740 -0.68 10.91 4.89
N SER A 741 -0.91 12.07 5.50
CA SER A 741 -1.75 12.22 6.70
C SER A 741 -3.25 12.13 6.38
N VAL A 742 -3.71 12.71 5.26
CA VAL A 742 -5.12 12.68 4.81
C VAL A 742 -5.52 11.31 4.29
N LYS A 743 -4.63 10.61 3.56
CA LYS A 743 -4.89 9.22 3.13
C LYS A 743 -4.99 8.26 4.32
N TRP A 744 -4.15 8.46 5.34
CA TRP A 744 -4.29 7.75 6.62
C TRP A 744 -5.56 8.13 7.40
N TYR A 745 -5.98 9.41 7.36
CA TYR A 745 -7.19 9.91 8.03
C TYR A 745 -8.49 9.36 7.40
N VAL A 746 -8.52 9.24 6.06
CA VAL A 746 -9.65 8.66 5.32
C VAL A 746 -9.74 7.14 5.54
N ASP A 747 -8.60 6.44 5.57
CA ASP A 747 -8.57 4.97 5.63
C ASP A 747 -8.67 4.37 7.06
N LYS A 748 -8.42 5.14 8.14
CA LYS A 748 -8.52 4.64 9.54
C LYS A 748 -9.15 5.63 10.56
N ARG A 749 -10.36 6.12 10.25
CA ARG A 749 -11.12 7.14 11.01
C ARG A 749 -11.34 6.92 12.52
N LYS A 750 -11.15 5.72 13.10
CA LYS A 750 -11.48 5.46 14.52
C LYS A 750 -10.28 5.26 15.44
N ASP A 751 -9.06 5.19 14.91
CA ASP A 751 -7.85 4.90 15.71
C ASP A 751 -6.81 6.00 15.75
N SER A 752 -7.07 7.10 15.03
CA SER A 752 -6.24 8.29 15.04
C SER A 752 -6.19 8.94 16.43
N LYS A 753 -4.98 9.14 16.96
CA LYS A 753 -4.75 9.81 18.26
C LYS A 753 -5.29 11.25 18.27
N LEU A 754 -5.24 11.94 17.11
CA LEU A 754 -5.76 13.28 16.91
C LEU A 754 -7.29 13.32 17.08
N TYR A 755 -8.00 12.41 16.42
CA TYR A 755 -9.47 12.32 16.49
C TYR A 755 -9.98 11.92 17.89
N LYS A 756 -9.34 10.94 18.54
CA LYS A 756 -9.68 10.53 19.93
C LYS A 756 -9.42 11.65 20.94
N GLY A 757 -8.38 12.43 20.73
CA GLY A 757 -8.05 13.58 21.58
C GLY A 757 -9.10 14.68 21.48
N ILE A 758 -9.39 15.14 20.26
CA ILE A 758 -10.38 16.20 20.02
C ILE A 758 -11.76 15.82 20.56
N GLN A 759 -12.22 14.58 20.36
CA GLN A 759 -13.47 14.12 20.97
C GLN A 759 -13.48 14.14 22.51
N THR A 760 -12.33 13.98 23.16
CA THR A 760 -12.25 13.93 24.63
C THR A 760 -12.27 15.34 25.24
N LEU A 761 -11.53 16.29 24.65
CA LEU A 761 -11.57 17.71 25.02
C LEU A 761 -12.97 18.32 24.93
N LEU A 762 -13.76 17.86 23.95
CA LEU A 762 -15.06 18.46 23.65
C LEU A 762 -16.25 17.83 24.40
N LYS A 763 -16.02 16.79 25.22
CA LYS A 763 -17.06 16.18 26.06
C LYS A 763 -17.47 17.05 27.26
N ALA A 764 -16.62 17.97 27.74
CA ALA A 764 -16.92 18.87 28.85
C ALA A 764 -17.58 20.18 28.35
N LYS A 765 -18.75 20.54 28.90
CA LYS A 765 -19.59 21.64 28.40
C LYS A 765 -18.93 23.02 28.50
N ASP A 766 -18.10 23.23 29.52
CA ASP A 766 -17.49 24.53 29.85
C ASP A 766 -16.25 24.84 28.99
N ARG A 767 -15.56 23.79 28.53
CA ARG A 767 -14.30 23.90 27.75
C ARG A 767 -14.54 24.10 26.25
N ARG A 768 -15.73 23.79 25.76
CA ARG A 768 -16.19 24.10 24.39
C ARG A 768 -16.12 25.60 24.10
N LYS A 769 -16.40 26.42 25.11
CA LYS A 769 -16.37 27.88 25.00
C LYS A 769 -14.94 28.43 24.91
N ALA A 770 -14.01 27.88 25.68
CA ALA A 770 -12.59 28.25 25.64
C ALA A 770 -11.92 27.83 24.33
N PHE A 771 -12.23 26.63 23.80
CA PHE A 771 -11.71 26.17 22.51
C PHE A 771 -12.34 26.93 21.33
N GLY A 772 -13.64 27.24 21.41
CA GLY A 772 -14.35 28.04 20.40
C GLY A 772 -13.79 29.45 20.21
N ALA A 773 -13.18 30.05 21.25
CA ALA A 773 -12.58 31.39 21.18
C ALA A 773 -11.38 31.51 20.22
N PHE A 774 -10.71 30.39 19.91
CA PHE A 774 -9.50 30.36 19.06
C PHE A 774 -9.76 29.77 17.66
N PHE A 775 -10.99 29.35 17.40
CA PHE A 775 -11.41 28.75 16.14
C PHE A 775 -11.30 29.68 14.91
N PRO A 776 -11.49 31.02 15.02
CA PRO A 776 -11.22 31.95 13.92
C PRO A 776 -9.79 31.86 13.38
N GLU A 777 -8.79 31.62 14.25
CA GLU A 777 -7.39 31.54 13.82
C GLU A 777 -7.05 30.22 13.11
N VAL A 778 -7.72 29.13 13.46
CA VAL A 778 -7.59 27.83 12.78
C VAL A 778 -8.24 27.92 11.40
N PHE A 779 -9.40 28.58 11.32
CA PHE A 779 -10.09 28.84 10.06
C PHE A 779 -9.29 29.77 9.13
N GLN A 780 -8.65 30.80 9.69
CA GLN A 780 -7.78 31.72 8.95
C GLN A 780 -6.56 30.99 8.38
N ALA A 781 -5.94 30.08 9.14
CA ALA A 781 -4.82 29.26 8.66
C ALA A 781 -5.23 28.32 7.51
N ALA A 782 -6.36 27.63 7.63
CA ALA A 782 -6.89 26.78 6.56
C ALA A 782 -7.28 27.59 5.31
N SER A 783 -7.86 28.78 5.49
CA SER A 783 -8.29 29.64 4.38
C SER A 783 -7.11 30.27 3.62
N ALA A 784 -5.97 30.47 4.29
CA ALA A 784 -4.73 31.00 3.71
C ALA A 784 -3.93 29.95 2.90
N MET A 785 -4.37 28.69 2.87
CA MET A 785 -3.74 27.64 2.07
C MET A 785 -3.87 27.95 0.56
N VAL A 786 -2.75 27.89 -0.14
CA VAL A 786 -2.65 28.24 -1.57
C VAL A 786 -3.18 27.11 -2.46
N ASP A 787 -3.01 25.86 -2.03
CA ASP A 787 -3.56 24.70 -2.72
C ASP A 787 -5.06 24.53 -2.42
N LYS A 788 -5.86 24.45 -3.49
CA LYS A 788 -7.33 24.41 -3.40
C LYS A 788 -7.84 23.10 -2.79
N THR A 789 -7.18 21.98 -3.09
CA THR A 789 -7.61 20.66 -2.63
C THR A 789 -7.30 20.47 -1.14
N ASP A 790 -6.15 20.93 -0.69
CA ASP A 790 -5.76 20.90 0.73
C ASP A 790 -6.62 21.84 1.58
N ARG A 791 -6.92 23.03 1.05
CA ARG A 791 -7.86 23.98 1.67
C ARG A 791 -9.26 23.38 1.83
N GLU A 792 -9.79 22.76 0.77
CA GLU A 792 -11.13 22.13 0.80
C GLU A 792 -11.18 20.94 1.76
N ALA A 793 -10.11 20.15 1.88
CA ALA A 793 -10.00 19.05 2.85
C ALA A 793 -9.92 19.55 4.30
N ALA A 794 -9.11 20.57 4.58
CA ALA A 794 -8.98 21.18 5.91
C ALA A 794 -10.30 21.82 6.38
N LEU A 795 -10.99 22.54 5.49
CA LEU A 795 -12.30 23.11 5.77
C LEU A 795 -13.37 22.04 5.98
N LYS A 796 -13.33 20.91 5.25
CA LYS A 796 -14.24 19.78 5.46
C LYS A 796 -14.03 19.08 6.80
N ILE A 797 -12.78 18.98 7.29
CA ILE A 797 -12.50 18.44 8.63
C ILE A 797 -13.11 19.35 9.71
N ILE A 798 -12.98 20.67 9.54
CA ILE A 798 -13.61 21.67 10.41
C ILE A 798 -15.15 21.52 10.39
N ASP A 799 -15.73 21.36 9.21
CA ASP A 799 -17.18 21.25 8.99
C ASP A 799 -17.76 19.92 9.52
N ASP A 800 -17.07 18.78 9.35
CA ASP A 800 -17.49 17.47 9.84
C ASP A 800 -17.51 17.38 11.39
N THR A 801 -16.81 18.28 12.10
CA THR A 801 -16.92 18.45 13.57
C THR A 801 -18.22 19.14 14.03
N LYS A 802 -19.09 19.58 13.12
CA LYS A 802 -20.29 20.40 13.42
C LYS A 802 -21.38 19.73 14.25
N SER A 803 -21.53 18.41 14.27
CA SER A 803 -22.75 17.83 14.85
C SER A 803 -22.65 17.59 16.36
N GLY A 804 -23.15 18.54 17.15
CA GLY A 804 -23.58 18.35 18.54
C GLY A 804 -22.56 18.69 19.64
N VAL A 805 -21.36 19.11 19.25
CA VAL A 805 -20.22 19.14 20.15
C VAL A 805 -19.90 20.53 20.72
N PHE A 806 -20.31 21.65 20.13
CA PHE A 806 -19.89 22.99 20.60
C PHE A 806 -20.99 23.86 21.23
N GLY A 807 -22.27 23.58 21.02
CA GLY A 807 -23.37 24.25 21.74
C GLY A 807 -23.50 25.76 21.53
N VAL A 808 -22.84 26.32 20.51
CA VAL A 808 -23.00 27.69 20.02
C VAL A 808 -23.31 27.57 18.53
N ASP A 809 -24.35 28.26 18.06
CA ASP A 809 -24.66 28.31 16.64
C ASP A 809 -23.58 29.12 15.93
N TRP A 810 -22.93 28.50 14.95
CA TRP A 810 -21.81 29.10 14.22
C TRP A 810 -22.21 30.33 13.41
N ASP A 811 -23.52 30.49 13.14
CA ASP A 811 -24.08 31.63 12.44
C ASP A 811 -23.79 32.95 13.16
N ASP A 812 -23.77 32.99 14.51
CA ASP A 812 -23.47 34.20 15.27
C ASP A 812 -21.98 34.62 15.19
N VAL A 813 -21.06 33.65 15.21
CA VAL A 813 -19.60 33.90 15.16
C VAL A 813 -19.14 34.23 13.73
N TYR A 814 -19.73 33.57 12.73
CA TYR A 814 -19.46 33.82 11.31
C TYR A 814 -19.92 35.23 10.90
N CYS A 815 -21.01 35.73 11.47
CA CYS A 815 -21.53 37.06 11.17
C CYS A 815 -20.81 38.22 11.87
N ASP A 816 -20.27 38.01 13.07
CA ASP A 816 -19.49 39.04 13.77
C ASP A 816 -18.10 39.26 13.15
N TYR A 817 -17.49 38.23 12.55
CA TYR A 817 -16.14 38.32 11.98
C TYR A 817 -16.12 38.91 10.55
N TYR A 818 -17.22 38.77 9.80
CA TYR A 818 -17.35 39.25 8.41
C TYR A 818 -18.16 40.56 8.26
N LYS A 819 -18.47 41.24 9.37
CA LYS A 819 -19.24 42.50 9.39
C LYS A 819 -18.66 43.64 8.52
N ASP A 820 -17.37 43.59 8.19
CA ASP A 820 -16.68 44.60 7.38
C ASP A 820 -16.39 44.19 5.93
N SER A 821 -16.79 42.98 5.48
CA SER A 821 -16.67 42.60 4.06
C SER A 821 -18.05 42.56 3.41
N ASP A 822 -18.36 43.57 2.62
CA ASP A 822 -19.65 43.82 1.94
C ASP A 822 -20.01 42.81 0.82
N THR A 823 -19.46 41.60 0.89
CA THR A 823 -19.71 40.52 -0.05
C THR A 823 -20.06 39.27 0.72
N HIS A 824 -21.30 38.79 0.53
CA HIS A 824 -21.92 37.51 0.94
C HIS A 824 -23.08 37.67 1.95
N GLY A 825 -24.32 37.59 1.42
CA GLY A 825 -25.58 37.72 2.16
C GLY A 825 -26.01 36.48 2.95
N TYR A 826 -25.09 35.88 3.71
CA TYR A 826 -25.37 34.70 4.53
C TYR A 826 -25.68 35.01 6.01
N CYS A 827 -25.68 36.29 6.39
CA CYS A 827 -26.05 36.73 7.74
C CYS A 827 -27.45 37.36 7.74
N LYS A 828 -28.46 36.51 7.79
CA LYS A 828 -29.85 36.91 8.04
C LYS A 828 -30.64 35.82 8.72
#